data_AF-A0A831ETC7-F1
#
_entry.id   AF-A0A831ETC7-F1
#
_cell.length_a   1.000
_cell.length_b   1.000
_cell.length_c   1.000
_cell.angle_alpha   90.00
_cell.angle_beta   90.00
_cell.angle_gamma   90.00
#
_symmetry.space_group_name_H-M   'P 1'
#
loop_
_entity.id
_entity.type
_entity.pdbx_description
1 polymer ?
#
loop_
_entity_poly.entity_id
_entity_poly.type
_entity_poly.pdbx_seq_one_letter_code
_entity_poly.pdbx_strand_id
1 'polypeptide(L)'
;MNTVGIGRDYIDPYLYGRVDIEAGATATSRANTAMGGSVSFLPKSADDYLLQDKQSYFGYQSDYDSANRSWHNGITAAAGDGDVRGLIAYSRRDGQQTRNNSAVLDAYPANWHSDAVLTSAIWQPDEQHKLAATVDVYSKVNHSRYASWTDRFKEPLGEAHQQSNTRRWGISLKDEWMPDNDWIDSLNNKIYFQQTEAHDNTLTPQELPSTGYSRTYSDYNVKTWGYKAQLVKTEGRHAILAGVNAQLSDSERPFSQSPMQTVTKPQADSRTLTLGAFLQDSIQYDVAGHGLAVVPGIRVAHQETKPQNLANMATGTDVLTPDDAQKLYGKASSDSQLLPSLSFNYDLTPGLMTYLQYRRGAQFPNASQLYGSWNLGSNYIPGAQYALIGNTGLSTETSNNMEWGIKGQVNEAVTINASLFYNTYKNFIAYTRYGRVSHPDKFVNVPSNIATIYQAENRDNAYIRGGEISTKIHYGIWSDELSGLNSTFALGYSQGKSKSSYSGDKYVGLDSVAPMKAILAMGWDDPAQRYGAALTATFVKGKQAETTNREAWLNNGSELTDSVSEYTRVPGYGVVDLSAWMKVSKQVKLNGGIYNLTDRKYWDYLSSRTLSGQTARNMNDRALAVMPGRNFQLGVNVEF
;
A
#
# COMPACT_ATOMS: atom_id res chain seq x y z
N MET A 1 1.63 -2.34 19.83
CA MET A 1 1.58 -0.89 19.52
C MET A 1 2.79 -0.53 18.68
N ASN A 2 2.71 -0.59 17.34
CA ASN A 2 3.86 -0.21 16.48
C ASN A 2 3.47 0.58 15.24
N THR A 3 2.28 1.17 15.26
CA THR A 3 1.86 2.17 14.30
C THR A 3 1.35 3.33 15.13
N VAL A 4 2.24 4.26 15.47
CA VAL A 4 1.78 5.62 15.79
C VAL A 4 1.03 6.06 14.54
N GLY A 5 -0.29 6.18 14.66
CA GLY A 5 -1.29 6.09 13.59
C GLY A 5 -1.31 7.28 12.65
N ILE A 6 -0.16 7.57 12.05
CA ILE A 6 -0.01 8.64 11.08
C ILE A 6 -0.68 8.21 9.78
N GLY A 7 -1.62 9.04 9.31
CA GLY A 7 -2.35 8.83 8.06
C GLY A 7 -1.40 8.61 6.88
N ARG A 8 -1.66 7.54 6.11
CA ARG A 8 -0.88 7.16 4.90
C ARG A 8 -1.62 7.45 3.59
N ASP A 9 -2.70 8.20 3.68
CA ASP A 9 -3.57 8.53 2.55
C ASP A 9 -3.13 9.87 1.94
N TYR A 10 -2.34 9.81 0.88
CA TYR A 10 -1.78 11.00 0.20
C TYR A 10 -2.32 11.18 -1.21
N ILE A 11 -3.40 10.50 -1.58
CA ILE A 11 -3.87 10.42 -2.97
C ILE A 11 -5.38 10.67 -3.04
N ASP A 12 -5.81 11.34 -4.11
CA ASP A 12 -7.21 11.33 -4.53
C ASP A 12 -7.32 10.55 -5.84
N PRO A 13 -8.10 9.45 -5.89
CA PRO A 13 -8.28 8.65 -7.09
C PRO A 13 -8.74 9.46 -8.31
N TYR A 14 -9.46 10.58 -8.12
CA TYR A 14 -9.94 11.42 -9.21
C TYR A 14 -8.81 12.04 -10.05
N LEU A 15 -7.61 12.20 -9.48
CA LEU A 15 -6.46 12.77 -10.21
C LEU A 15 -5.77 11.77 -11.14
N TYR A 16 -6.09 10.48 -11.06
CA TYR A 16 -5.38 9.42 -11.77
C TYR A 16 -6.26 8.80 -12.86
N GLY A 17 -5.72 8.66 -14.06
CA GLY A 17 -6.41 8.02 -15.18
C GLY A 17 -6.31 6.49 -15.15
N ARG A 18 -5.28 5.95 -14.47
CA ARG A 18 -5.00 4.52 -14.43
C ARG A 18 -4.31 4.09 -13.14
N VAL A 19 -4.63 2.88 -12.68
CA VAL A 19 -3.98 2.20 -11.57
C VAL A 19 -3.48 0.84 -12.05
N ASP A 20 -2.18 0.58 -11.88
CA ASP A 20 -1.56 -0.71 -12.17
C ASP A 20 -1.24 -1.44 -10.86
N ILE A 21 -1.68 -2.69 -10.72
CA ILE A 21 -1.39 -3.56 -9.58
C ILE A 21 -0.58 -4.75 -10.07
N GLU A 22 0.65 -4.89 -9.57
CA GLU A 22 1.52 -6.04 -9.83
C GLU A 22 1.69 -6.82 -8.51
N ALA A 23 1.24 -8.08 -8.47
CA ALA A 23 1.41 -8.95 -7.29
C ALA A 23 2.79 -9.64 -7.28
N GLY A 24 3.30 -9.99 -6.10
CA GLY A 24 4.58 -10.69 -5.95
C GLY A 24 5.80 -9.79 -6.21
N ALA A 25 6.94 -10.37 -6.61
CA ALA A 25 8.07 -9.54 -7.04
C ALA A 25 7.73 -8.80 -8.35
N THR A 26 7.94 -7.48 -8.33
CA THR A 26 7.67 -6.59 -9.46
C THR A 26 8.54 -6.89 -10.66
N ALA A 27 8.15 -6.35 -11.82
CA ALA A 27 8.99 -6.40 -13.02
C ALA A 27 10.38 -5.77 -12.79
N THR A 28 11.38 -6.27 -13.53
CA THR A 28 12.79 -5.87 -13.43
C THR A 28 13.02 -4.37 -13.72
N SER A 29 12.19 -3.81 -14.60
CA SER A 29 12.19 -2.39 -14.95
C SER A 29 11.61 -1.47 -13.87
N ARG A 30 10.84 -2.01 -12.92
CA ARG A 30 10.28 -1.22 -11.83
C ARG A 30 11.35 -1.02 -10.76
N ALA A 31 11.59 0.24 -10.42
CA ALA A 31 12.37 0.59 -9.25
C ALA A 31 11.59 0.15 -8.00
N ASN A 32 12.00 -0.98 -7.41
CA ASN A 32 11.26 -1.57 -6.31
C ASN A 32 12.17 -1.94 -5.13
N THR A 33 11.65 -1.66 -3.94
CA THR A 33 12.16 -2.04 -2.61
C THR A 33 11.12 -2.83 -1.82
N ALA A 34 10.14 -3.46 -2.49
CA ALA A 34 9.05 -4.20 -1.89
C ALA A 34 8.99 -5.66 -2.38
N MET A 35 8.61 -6.58 -1.48
CA MET A 35 8.58 -8.03 -1.76
C MET A 35 7.18 -8.60 -2.03
N GLY A 36 6.13 -7.82 -1.77
CA GLY A 36 4.73 -8.27 -1.86
C GLY A 36 3.99 -7.88 -3.15
N GLY A 37 4.51 -6.89 -3.89
CA GLY A 37 3.86 -6.31 -5.06
C GLY A 37 4.12 -4.82 -5.17
N SER A 38 3.53 -4.19 -6.20
CA SER A 38 3.47 -2.73 -6.33
C SER A 38 2.09 -2.26 -6.79
N VAL A 39 1.74 -1.04 -6.37
CA VAL A 39 0.57 -0.32 -6.85
C VAL A 39 1.07 1.01 -7.43
N SER A 40 0.84 1.24 -8.70
CA SER A 40 1.28 2.44 -9.42
C SER A 40 0.06 3.25 -9.87
N PHE A 41 0.06 4.54 -9.56
CA PHE A 41 -0.98 5.48 -9.98
C PHE A 41 -0.41 6.35 -11.11
N LEU A 42 -1.06 6.34 -12.27
CA LEU A 42 -0.70 7.18 -13.41
C LEU A 42 -1.63 8.41 -13.43
N PRO A 43 -1.07 9.63 -13.33
CA PRO A 43 -1.87 10.86 -13.32
C PRO A 43 -2.59 11.02 -14.66
N LYS A 44 -3.74 11.70 -14.64
CA LYS A 44 -4.41 12.14 -15.87
C LYS A 44 -3.45 12.98 -16.73
N SER A 45 -3.48 12.77 -18.04
CA SER A 45 -2.71 13.51 -19.02
C SER A 45 -3.63 14.23 -20.01
N ALA A 46 -3.18 15.34 -20.59
CA ALA A 46 -3.93 16.00 -21.67
C ALA A 46 -4.14 15.06 -22.88
N ASP A 47 -3.19 14.15 -23.14
CA ASP A 47 -3.30 13.12 -24.18
C ASP A 47 -4.49 12.16 -23.98
N ASP A 48 -5.00 12.03 -22.75
CA ASP A 48 -6.14 11.17 -22.45
C ASP A 48 -7.48 11.78 -22.90
N TYR A 49 -7.51 13.10 -23.18
CA TYR A 49 -8.74 13.86 -23.44
C TYR A 49 -8.76 14.61 -24.77
N LEU A 50 -7.59 14.90 -25.34
CA LEU A 50 -7.45 15.66 -26.58
C LEU A 50 -7.14 14.72 -27.75
N LEU A 51 -7.76 15.02 -28.89
CA LEU A 51 -7.56 14.32 -30.17
C LEU A 51 -7.25 15.35 -31.25
N GLN A 52 -6.83 14.92 -32.45
CA GLN A 52 -6.55 15.85 -33.56
C GLN A 52 -7.75 16.75 -33.90
N ASP A 53 -8.97 16.24 -33.75
CA ASP A 53 -10.23 16.95 -33.98
C ASP A 53 -10.88 17.48 -32.69
N LYS A 54 -10.26 17.26 -31.52
CA LYS A 54 -10.75 17.68 -30.19
C LYS A 54 -9.66 18.41 -29.41
N GLN A 55 -9.63 19.73 -29.56
CA GLN A 55 -8.63 20.62 -28.95
C GLN A 55 -8.98 21.12 -27.54
N SER A 56 -10.17 20.78 -27.03
CA SER A 56 -10.57 21.12 -25.67
C SER A 56 -11.44 20.04 -25.05
N TYR A 57 -11.40 19.95 -23.73
CA TYR A 57 -12.21 19.08 -22.92
C TYR A 57 -12.59 19.78 -21.62
N PHE A 58 -13.84 19.63 -21.20
CA PHE A 58 -14.27 20.01 -19.87
C PHE A 58 -15.16 18.91 -19.29
N GLY A 59 -14.78 18.41 -18.11
CA GLY A 59 -15.51 17.43 -17.34
C GLY A 59 -15.81 17.96 -15.95
N TYR A 60 -17.06 17.81 -15.50
CA TYR A 60 -17.48 17.99 -14.12
C TYR A 60 -18.09 16.70 -13.60
N GLN A 61 -17.65 16.27 -12.43
CA GLN A 61 -18.15 15.09 -11.73
C GLN A 61 -18.62 15.48 -10.34
N SER A 62 -19.83 15.04 -9.95
CA SER A 62 -20.33 15.15 -8.59
C SER A 62 -20.83 13.80 -8.11
N ASP A 63 -20.35 13.34 -6.95
CA ASP A 63 -20.75 12.05 -6.38
C ASP A 63 -21.13 12.20 -4.91
N TYR A 64 -22.14 11.45 -4.48
CA TYR A 64 -22.53 11.30 -3.09
C TYR A 64 -22.38 9.85 -2.65
N ASP A 65 -21.72 9.64 -1.50
CA ASP A 65 -21.59 8.34 -0.84
C ASP A 65 -22.28 8.37 0.53
N SER A 66 -23.35 7.61 0.69
CA SER A 66 -24.12 7.54 1.93
C SER A 66 -23.46 6.72 3.05
N ALA A 67 -22.43 5.91 2.76
CA ALA A 67 -21.73 5.13 3.77
C ALA A 67 -20.99 6.03 4.77
N ASN A 68 -20.36 7.09 4.26
CA ASN A 68 -19.63 8.10 5.04
C ASN A 68 -20.23 9.52 4.89
N ARG A 69 -21.40 9.63 4.24
CA ARG A 69 -22.09 10.90 3.95
C ARG A 69 -21.18 11.90 3.24
N SER A 70 -20.32 11.40 2.35
CA SER A 70 -19.37 12.25 1.65
C SER A 70 -19.90 12.74 0.31
N TRP A 71 -19.53 13.97 -0.03
CA TRP A 71 -19.72 14.57 -1.33
C TRP A 71 -18.36 14.76 -1.99
N HIS A 72 -18.26 14.40 -3.26
CA HIS A 72 -17.12 14.67 -4.11
C HIS A 72 -17.55 15.62 -5.23
N ASN A 73 -16.71 16.61 -5.51
CA ASN A 73 -16.83 17.49 -6.68
C ASN A 73 -15.48 17.54 -7.39
N GLY A 74 -15.47 17.11 -8.64
CA GLY A 74 -14.29 17.05 -9.48
C GLY A 74 -14.47 17.89 -10.74
N ILE A 75 -13.42 18.60 -11.14
CA ILE A 75 -13.32 19.28 -12.44
C ILE A 75 -12.09 18.76 -13.16
N THR A 76 -12.18 18.47 -14.46
CA THR A 76 -11.04 18.21 -15.32
C THR A 76 -11.19 19.05 -16.57
N ALA A 77 -10.21 19.90 -16.87
CA ALA A 77 -10.18 20.70 -18.08
C ALA A 77 -8.86 20.43 -18.80
N ALA A 78 -8.91 20.19 -20.10
CA ALA A 78 -7.75 20.05 -20.95
C ALA A 78 -7.91 20.91 -22.20
N ALA A 79 -6.82 21.49 -22.69
CA ALA A 79 -6.83 22.27 -23.91
C ALA A 79 -5.43 22.28 -24.55
N GLY A 80 -5.40 22.43 -25.87
CA GLY A 80 -4.16 22.55 -26.63
C GLY A 80 -4.25 21.97 -28.02
N ASP A 81 -3.09 21.85 -28.64
CA ASP A 81 -2.88 21.30 -29.98
C ASP A 81 -1.79 20.22 -29.97
N GLY A 82 -1.25 19.92 -31.17
CA GLY A 82 -0.18 18.95 -31.34
C GLY A 82 1.13 19.34 -30.66
N ASP A 83 1.41 20.63 -30.53
CA ASP A 83 2.69 21.15 -30.08
C ASP A 83 2.65 21.46 -28.59
N VAL A 84 1.59 22.10 -28.10
CA VAL A 84 1.43 22.48 -26.69
C VAL A 84 0.04 22.14 -26.19
N ARG A 85 -0.01 21.39 -25.10
CA ARG A 85 -1.27 21.02 -24.46
C ARG A 85 -1.15 20.88 -22.97
N GLY A 86 -2.22 21.22 -22.27
CA GLY A 86 -2.26 21.22 -20.81
C GLY A 86 -3.54 20.62 -20.27
N LEU A 87 -3.46 20.20 -19.00
CA LEU A 87 -4.59 19.69 -18.23
C LEU A 87 -4.52 20.26 -16.82
N ILE A 88 -5.69 20.58 -16.27
CA ILE A 88 -5.91 20.82 -14.84
C ILE A 88 -7.04 19.91 -14.36
N ALA A 89 -6.81 19.21 -13.26
CA ALA A 89 -7.83 18.47 -12.53
C ALA A 89 -7.85 18.94 -11.08
N TYR A 90 -9.06 19.19 -10.55
CA TYR A 90 -9.29 19.54 -9.16
C TYR A 90 -10.32 18.58 -8.59
N SER A 91 -10.08 18.09 -7.38
CA SER A 91 -11.02 17.29 -6.58
C SER A 91 -11.19 17.94 -5.22
N ARG A 92 -12.45 18.07 -4.79
CA ARG A 92 -12.82 18.35 -3.41
C ARG A 92 -13.70 17.24 -2.88
N ARG A 93 -13.40 16.75 -1.68
CA ARG A 93 -14.25 15.82 -0.94
C ARG A 93 -14.53 16.34 0.45
N ASP A 94 -15.76 16.24 0.89
CA ASP A 94 -16.19 16.57 2.25
C ASP A 94 -16.99 15.37 2.78
N GLY A 95 -16.68 14.88 3.98
CA GLY A 95 -17.32 13.67 4.50
C GLY A 95 -17.25 13.51 6.01
N GLN A 96 -17.86 12.44 6.49
CA GLN A 96 -17.93 12.10 7.91
C GLN A 96 -17.42 10.67 8.15
N GLN A 97 -17.54 10.18 9.39
CA GLN A 97 -17.20 8.80 9.70
C GLN A 97 -18.01 7.83 8.83
N THR A 98 -17.31 6.81 8.31
CA THR A 98 -17.95 5.66 7.68
C THR A 98 -18.80 4.92 8.71
N ARG A 99 -20.10 4.76 8.43
CA ARG A 99 -21.03 4.05 9.31
C ARG A 99 -20.73 2.56 9.35
N ASN A 100 -21.00 1.93 10.48
CA ASN A 100 -21.00 0.48 10.65
C ASN A 100 -22.43 -0.08 10.75
N ASN A 101 -22.61 -1.38 10.55
CA ASN A 101 -23.88 -2.09 10.79
C ASN A 101 -23.87 -2.81 12.15
N SER A 102 -23.36 -2.15 13.19
CA SER A 102 -23.27 -2.72 14.53
C SER A 102 -24.56 -2.45 15.31
N ALA A 103 -25.04 -3.45 16.05
CA ALA A 103 -26.17 -3.30 16.97
C ALA A 103 -25.74 -2.87 18.38
N VAL A 104 -24.43 -2.77 18.61
CA VAL A 104 -23.84 -2.55 19.95
C VAL A 104 -23.24 -1.15 20.06
N LEU A 105 -22.56 -0.69 19.01
CA LEU A 105 -21.80 0.56 19.04
C LEU A 105 -21.69 1.16 17.64
N ASP A 106 -22.13 2.41 17.50
CA ASP A 106 -21.95 3.19 16.28
C ASP A 106 -20.48 3.56 16.06
N ALA A 107 -20.11 3.77 14.80
CA ALA A 107 -18.79 4.26 14.44
C ALA A 107 -18.48 5.61 15.12
N TYR A 108 -17.24 5.75 15.60
CA TYR A 108 -16.78 6.96 16.27
C TYR A 108 -16.93 8.20 15.37
N PRO A 109 -17.42 9.34 15.91
CA PRO A 109 -17.60 10.56 15.13
C PRO A 109 -16.30 11.03 14.50
N ALA A 110 -16.37 11.36 13.21
CA ALA A 110 -15.30 12.01 12.48
C ALA A 110 -15.85 12.94 11.42
N ASN A 111 -15.15 14.03 11.13
CA ASN A 111 -15.37 14.85 9.96
C ASN A 111 -14.05 15.06 9.23
N TRP A 112 -14.11 15.11 7.91
CA TRP A 112 -12.93 15.28 7.11
C TRP A 112 -13.26 15.99 5.81
N HIS A 113 -12.26 16.68 5.28
CA HIS A 113 -12.29 17.18 3.92
C HIS A 113 -10.92 16.97 3.27
N SER A 114 -10.90 16.88 1.95
CA SER A 114 -9.68 16.83 1.16
C SER A 114 -9.80 17.68 -0.09
N ASP A 115 -8.69 18.31 -0.45
CA ASP A 115 -8.52 19.07 -1.68
C ASP A 115 -7.31 18.49 -2.42
N ALA A 116 -7.48 18.23 -3.72
CA ALA A 116 -6.44 17.68 -4.56
C ALA A 116 -6.41 18.39 -5.92
N VAL A 117 -5.22 18.80 -6.37
CA VAL A 117 -5.01 19.49 -7.65
C VAL A 117 -3.92 18.75 -8.42
N LEU A 118 -4.15 18.52 -9.70
CA LEU A 118 -3.17 18.05 -10.67
C LEU A 118 -3.14 19.04 -11.83
N THR A 119 -1.95 19.53 -12.18
CA THR A 119 -1.76 20.30 -13.40
C THR A 119 -0.61 19.69 -14.18
N SER A 120 -0.79 19.54 -15.49
CA SER A 120 0.25 19.09 -16.40
C SER A 120 0.32 19.95 -17.65
N ALA A 121 1.52 20.14 -18.19
CA ALA A 121 1.76 20.74 -19.49
C ALA A 121 2.69 19.84 -20.29
N ILE A 122 2.35 19.62 -21.55
CA ILE A 122 3.12 18.84 -22.52
C ILE A 122 3.52 19.80 -23.64
N TRP A 123 4.81 19.80 -23.96
CA TRP A 123 5.39 20.50 -25.09
C TRP A 123 6.11 19.49 -25.98
N GLN A 124 5.72 19.45 -27.25
CA GLN A 124 6.25 18.57 -28.27
C GLN A 124 6.78 19.46 -29.42
N PRO A 125 8.01 19.99 -29.30
CA PRO A 125 8.57 20.92 -30.29
C PRO A 125 8.82 20.30 -31.66
N ASP A 126 9.03 18.99 -31.71
CA ASP A 126 9.32 18.21 -32.91
C ASP A 126 8.84 16.76 -32.72
N GLU A 127 9.11 15.90 -33.70
CA GLU A 127 8.73 14.47 -33.66
C GLU A 127 9.60 13.64 -32.70
N GLN A 128 10.77 14.14 -32.29
CA GLN A 128 11.74 13.40 -31.47
C GLN A 128 11.57 13.66 -29.99
N HIS A 129 11.08 14.83 -29.58
CA HIS A 129 10.98 15.23 -28.17
C HIS A 129 9.56 15.48 -27.72
N LYS A 130 9.20 14.85 -26.60
CA LYS A 130 7.97 15.17 -25.85
C LYS A 130 8.31 15.43 -24.39
N LEU A 131 8.22 16.70 -24.00
CA LEU A 131 8.51 17.19 -22.67
C LEU A 131 7.21 17.35 -21.89
N ALA A 132 7.12 16.74 -20.71
CA ALA A 132 5.95 16.83 -19.83
C ALA A 132 6.33 17.32 -18.44
N ALA A 133 5.70 18.41 -18.00
CA ALA A 133 5.75 18.89 -16.62
C ALA A 133 4.46 18.51 -15.90
N THR A 134 4.55 18.04 -14.66
CA THR A 134 3.38 17.69 -13.84
C THR A 134 3.59 18.20 -12.42
N VAL A 135 2.57 18.83 -11.86
CA VAL A 135 2.50 19.27 -10.46
C VAL A 135 1.26 18.64 -9.83
N ASP A 136 1.43 17.92 -8.72
CA ASP A 136 0.35 17.37 -7.91
C ASP A 136 0.37 17.95 -6.50
N VAL A 137 -0.80 18.27 -5.96
CA VAL A 137 -0.98 18.75 -4.58
C VAL A 137 -2.17 18.00 -3.98
N TYR A 138 -2.03 17.53 -2.75
CA TYR A 138 -3.08 16.89 -1.98
C TYR A 138 -3.02 17.38 -0.53
N SER A 139 -4.17 17.73 0.04
CA SER A 139 -4.32 18.05 1.45
C SER A 139 -5.57 17.39 1.99
N LYS A 140 -5.49 16.77 3.15
CA LYS A 140 -6.62 16.19 3.88
C LYS A 140 -6.53 16.58 5.35
N VAL A 141 -7.66 17.02 5.90
CA VAL A 141 -7.83 17.29 7.33
C VAL A 141 -8.92 16.38 7.85
N ASN A 142 -8.66 15.69 8.95
CA ASN A 142 -9.60 14.81 9.63
C ASN A 142 -9.64 15.15 11.13
N HIS A 143 -10.82 15.39 11.66
CA HIS A 143 -11.05 15.49 13.10
C HIS A 143 -11.85 14.28 13.54
N SER A 144 -11.33 13.53 14.50
CA SER A 144 -11.97 12.34 15.05
C SER A 144 -12.07 12.39 16.56
N ARG A 145 -13.09 11.72 17.09
CA ARG A 145 -13.32 11.57 18.53
C ARG A 145 -13.56 10.10 18.84
N TYR A 146 -12.74 9.51 19.71
CA TYR A 146 -12.81 8.08 19.99
C TYR A 146 -12.54 7.81 21.46
N ALA A 147 -13.09 6.71 21.98
CA ALA A 147 -12.86 6.31 23.36
C ALA A 147 -11.40 5.85 23.54
N SER A 148 -10.74 6.38 24.57
CA SER A 148 -9.39 5.97 24.99
C SER A 148 -9.51 4.86 26.03
N TRP A 149 -8.76 3.78 25.84
CA TRP A 149 -8.81 2.58 26.68
C TRP A 149 -7.46 2.30 27.34
N THR A 150 -7.48 1.72 28.53
CA THR A 150 -6.31 1.03 29.11
C THR A 150 -6.63 -0.42 29.37
N ASP A 151 -5.60 -1.22 29.54
CA ASP A 151 -5.74 -2.64 29.84
C ASP A 151 -6.10 -2.88 31.33
N ARG A 152 -6.15 -1.84 32.17
CA ARG A 152 -6.50 -1.93 33.59
C ARG A 152 -7.99 -1.85 33.86
N PHE A 153 -8.74 -1.17 33.00
CA PHE A 153 -10.16 -0.89 33.22
C PHE A 153 -11.04 -1.66 32.25
N LYS A 154 -12.26 -1.99 32.72
CA LYS A 154 -13.32 -2.57 31.88
C LYS A 154 -14.09 -1.52 31.07
N GLU A 155 -13.88 -0.24 31.38
CA GLU A 155 -14.53 0.91 30.74
C GLU A 155 -13.46 1.84 30.16
N PRO A 156 -13.80 2.69 29.15
CA PRO A 156 -12.90 3.70 28.65
C PRO A 156 -12.47 4.70 29.74
N LEU A 157 -11.23 5.19 29.63
CA LEU A 157 -10.72 6.32 30.44
C LEU A 157 -11.50 7.62 30.20
N GLY A 158 -11.98 7.79 28.96
CA GLY A 158 -12.58 9.02 28.46
C GLY A 158 -12.44 9.14 26.95
N GLU A 159 -12.85 10.28 26.41
CA GLU A 159 -12.77 10.55 24.97
C GLU A 159 -11.43 11.21 24.60
N ALA A 160 -10.80 10.72 23.54
CA ALA A 160 -9.66 11.33 22.88
C ALA A 160 -10.12 12.11 21.64
N HIS A 161 -9.45 13.23 21.37
CA HIS A 161 -9.68 14.07 20.21
C HIS A 161 -8.42 14.10 19.35
N GLN A 162 -8.53 13.75 18.07
CA GLN A 162 -7.41 13.79 17.16
C GLN A 162 -7.72 14.67 15.95
N GLN A 163 -6.83 15.62 15.68
CA GLN A 163 -6.73 16.29 14.39
C GLN A 163 -5.55 15.69 13.62
N SER A 164 -5.83 15.20 12.42
CA SER A 164 -4.83 14.67 11.49
C SER A 164 -4.81 15.52 10.23
N ASN A 165 -3.64 16.06 9.88
CA ASN A 165 -3.43 16.81 8.66
C ASN A 165 -2.43 16.05 7.78
N THR A 166 -2.85 15.60 6.60
CA THR A 166 -1.99 14.91 5.64
C THR A 166 -1.82 15.78 4.41
N ARG A 167 -0.58 16.03 4.00
CA ARG A 167 -0.25 16.86 2.84
C ARG A 167 0.77 16.17 1.96
N ARG A 168 0.63 16.38 0.66
CA ARG A 168 1.59 15.97 -0.36
C ARG A 168 1.65 17.05 -1.42
N TRP A 169 2.84 17.36 -1.88
CA TRP A 169 2.99 17.98 -3.18
C TRP A 169 4.19 17.40 -3.92
N GLY A 170 4.11 17.40 -5.24
CA GLY A 170 5.13 16.87 -6.12
C GLY A 170 5.24 17.68 -7.39
N ILE A 171 6.43 17.68 -7.96
CA ILE A 171 6.68 18.16 -9.30
C ILE A 171 7.53 17.13 -10.03
N SER A 172 7.23 16.88 -11.29
CA SER A 172 8.08 16.06 -12.14
C SER A 172 8.20 16.64 -13.54
N LEU A 173 9.40 16.51 -14.10
CA LEU A 173 9.71 16.79 -15.50
C LEU A 173 10.08 15.47 -16.16
N LYS A 174 9.43 15.17 -17.28
CA LYS A 174 9.66 13.99 -18.09
C LYS A 174 10.04 14.41 -19.50
N ASP A 175 10.99 13.72 -20.09
CA ASP A 175 11.36 13.81 -21.50
C ASP A 175 11.24 12.42 -22.12
N GLU A 176 10.42 12.30 -23.15
CA GLU A 176 10.38 11.14 -24.04
C GLU A 176 11.14 11.53 -25.31
N TRP A 177 12.34 10.97 -25.46
CA TRP A 177 13.19 11.19 -26.62
C TRP A 177 13.16 9.98 -27.54
N MET A 178 12.75 10.17 -28.78
CA MET A 178 12.70 9.17 -29.86
C MET A 178 13.63 9.63 -30.99
N PRO A 179 14.95 9.45 -30.86
CA PRO A 179 15.88 9.91 -31.87
C PRO A 179 15.79 9.07 -33.14
N ASP A 180 16.05 9.72 -34.28
CA ASP A 180 16.29 9.02 -35.55
C ASP A 180 17.76 8.51 -35.58
N ASN A 181 18.03 7.38 -34.93
CA ASN A 181 19.34 6.72 -34.96
C ASN A 181 19.26 5.20 -34.79
N ASP A 182 20.35 4.52 -35.13
CA ASP A 182 20.42 3.05 -35.06
C ASP A 182 20.69 2.50 -33.65
N TRP A 183 20.98 3.33 -32.66
CA TRP A 183 21.49 2.90 -31.36
C TRP A 183 20.39 2.78 -30.29
N ILE A 184 19.39 3.66 -30.36
CA ILE A 184 18.34 3.83 -29.34
C ILE A 184 17.03 4.13 -30.04
N ASP A 185 15.98 3.36 -29.74
CA ASP A 185 14.65 3.63 -30.30
C ASP A 185 13.90 4.66 -29.45
N SER A 186 14.07 4.59 -28.11
CA SER A 186 13.60 5.65 -27.21
C SER A 186 14.37 5.71 -25.90
N LEU A 187 14.46 6.92 -25.34
CA LEU A 187 14.97 7.20 -24.01
C LEU A 187 13.93 8.01 -23.24
N ASN A 188 13.47 7.47 -22.12
CA ASN A 188 12.55 8.13 -21.20
C ASN A 188 13.33 8.62 -19.99
N ASN A 189 13.38 9.92 -19.78
CA ASN A 189 14.01 10.55 -18.62
C ASN A 189 12.94 11.15 -17.72
N LYS A 190 13.08 11.00 -16.41
CA LYS A 190 12.20 11.64 -15.42
C LYS A 190 12.99 12.10 -14.21
N ILE A 191 12.93 13.39 -13.92
CA ILE A 191 13.32 13.96 -12.62
C ILE A 191 12.06 14.33 -11.85
N TYR A 192 12.08 14.14 -10.53
CA TYR A 192 10.96 14.50 -9.68
C TYR A 192 11.41 14.90 -8.29
N PHE A 193 10.62 15.78 -7.69
CA PHE A 193 10.67 16.14 -6.29
C PHE A 193 9.30 15.87 -5.67
N GLN A 194 9.27 15.37 -4.44
CA GLN A 194 8.05 15.16 -3.68
C GLN A 194 8.30 15.51 -2.21
N GLN A 195 7.33 16.16 -1.59
CA GLN A 195 7.27 16.36 -0.15
C GLN A 195 5.96 15.81 0.38
N THR A 196 6.04 15.01 1.43
CA THR A 196 4.88 14.48 2.16
C THR A 196 4.99 14.82 3.62
N GLU A 197 3.90 15.26 4.22
CA GLU A 197 3.79 15.63 5.62
C GLU A 197 2.55 14.96 6.19
N ALA A 198 2.67 14.44 7.39
CA ALA A 198 1.52 13.99 8.14
C ALA A 198 1.69 14.42 9.59
N HIS A 199 0.79 15.28 10.04
CA HIS A 199 0.81 15.90 11.36
C HIS A 199 -0.39 15.44 12.16
N ASP A 200 -0.14 14.75 13.27
CA ASP A 200 -1.17 14.35 14.22
C ASP A 200 -1.07 15.15 15.51
N ASN A 201 -2.19 15.74 15.89
CA ASN A 201 -2.36 16.42 17.16
C ASN A 201 -3.48 15.72 17.94
N THR A 202 -3.08 14.93 18.94
CA THR A 202 -4.00 14.09 19.70
C THR A 202 -4.08 14.55 21.14
N LEU A 203 -5.27 14.89 21.61
CA LEU A 203 -5.57 15.15 23.02
C LEU A 203 -6.19 13.88 23.62
N THR A 204 -5.48 13.23 24.54
CA THR A 204 -5.91 11.98 25.19
C THR A 204 -6.08 12.16 26.70
N PRO A 205 -7.07 11.50 27.33
CA PRO A 205 -7.17 11.46 28.78
C PRO A 205 -5.98 10.68 29.35
N GLN A 206 -5.44 11.14 30.49
CA GLN A 206 -4.33 10.49 31.18
C GLN A 206 -4.81 9.41 32.15
N GLU A 207 -3.99 8.38 32.32
CA GLU A 207 -4.18 7.35 33.34
C GLU A 207 -3.53 7.77 34.67
N LEU A 208 -4.13 7.34 35.79
CA LEU A 208 -3.63 7.58 37.14
C LEU A 208 -2.16 7.10 37.32
N PRO A 209 -1.35 7.80 38.13
CA PRO A 209 -1.73 8.85 39.07
C PRO A 209 -1.93 10.24 38.44
N SER A 210 -1.61 10.39 37.15
CA SER A 210 -1.84 11.63 36.42
C SER A 210 -3.33 11.82 36.15
N THR A 211 -3.85 13.03 36.35
CA THR A 211 -5.25 13.40 36.07
C THR A 211 -5.30 14.50 35.02
N GLY A 212 -6.26 14.44 34.10
CA GLY A 212 -6.44 15.45 33.05
C GLY A 212 -6.15 14.90 31.66
N TYR A 213 -5.58 15.73 30.79
CA TYR A 213 -5.32 15.39 29.40
C TYR A 213 -3.85 15.62 29.03
N SER A 214 -3.30 14.74 28.19
CA SER A 214 -2.06 15.00 27.45
C SER A 214 -2.37 15.31 26.01
N ARG A 215 -1.66 16.29 25.46
CA ARG A 215 -1.57 16.53 24.03
C ARG A 215 -0.29 15.91 23.50
N THR A 216 -0.41 15.08 22.47
CA THR A 216 0.70 14.47 21.74
C THR A 216 0.73 15.03 20.33
N TYR A 217 1.86 15.60 19.94
CA TYR A 217 2.17 15.98 18.57
C TYR A 217 3.09 14.91 17.97
N SER A 218 2.69 14.33 16.85
CA SER A 218 3.44 13.29 16.15
C SER A 218 3.41 13.55 14.66
N ASP A 219 4.57 13.89 14.12
CA ASP A 219 4.72 14.28 12.73
C ASP A 219 5.56 13.25 11.98
N TYR A 220 5.32 13.12 10.67
CA TYR A 220 6.19 12.39 9.76
C TYR A 220 6.33 13.14 8.44
N ASN A 221 7.54 13.65 8.22
CA ASN A 221 7.86 14.52 7.11
C ASN A 221 8.91 13.83 6.24
N VAL A 222 8.66 13.77 4.94
CA VAL A 222 9.58 13.13 3.98
C VAL A 222 9.74 14.04 2.77
N LYS A 223 10.99 14.33 2.42
CA LYS A 223 11.38 15.01 1.18
C LYS A 223 12.14 14.04 0.31
N THR A 224 11.74 13.92 -0.94
CA THR A 224 12.31 12.96 -1.88
C THR A 224 12.68 13.64 -3.18
N TRP A 225 13.93 13.45 -3.60
CA TRP A 225 14.41 13.75 -4.95
C TRP A 225 14.61 12.43 -5.68
N GLY A 226 14.27 12.37 -6.96
CA GLY A 226 14.54 11.18 -7.73
C GLY A 226 14.75 11.43 -9.21
N TYR A 227 15.48 10.50 -9.80
CA TYR A 227 15.79 10.41 -11.22
C TYR A 227 15.52 8.99 -11.71
N LYS A 228 14.95 8.88 -12.91
CA LYS A 228 14.73 7.62 -13.61
C LYS A 228 15.07 7.83 -15.09
N ALA A 229 15.83 6.90 -15.65
CA ALA A 229 16.08 6.81 -17.08
C ALA A 229 15.81 5.39 -17.56
N GLN A 230 15.10 5.26 -18.68
CA GLN A 230 14.76 3.98 -19.29
C GLN A 230 14.95 4.06 -20.80
N LEU A 231 15.74 3.14 -21.32
CA LEU A 231 16.11 3.00 -22.73
C LEU A 231 15.40 1.78 -23.31
N VAL A 232 14.87 1.93 -24.51
CA VAL A 232 14.33 0.83 -25.34
C VAL A 232 15.18 0.74 -26.61
N LYS A 233 15.55 -0.49 -26.98
CA LYS A 233 16.18 -0.79 -28.26
C LYS A 233 15.67 -2.13 -28.80
N THR A 234 15.21 -2.13 -30.03
CA THR A 234 14.81 -3.32 -30.77
C THR A 234 15.85 -3.60 -31.84
N GLU A 235 16.35 -4.84 -31.87
CA GLU A 235 17.33 -5.29 -32.85
C GLU A 235 17.03 -6.74 -33.26
N GLY A 236 16.54 -6.92 -34.48
CA GLY A 236 16.09 -8.23 -34.97
C GLY A 236 15.02 -8.84 -34.06
N ARG A 237 15.36 -9.94 -33.38
CA ARG A 237 14.46 -10.63 -32.45
C ARG A 237 14.54 -10.16 -30.99
N HIS A 238 15.44 -9.23 -30.70
CA HIS A 238 15.72 -8.75 -29.35
C HIS A 238 14.98 -7.44 -29.12
N ALA A 239 14.22 -7.35 -28.03
CA ALA A 239 13.66 -6.11 -27.52
C ALA A 239 14.27 -5.82 -26.15
N ILE A 240 15.33 -5.01 -26.16
CA ILE A 240 16.16 -4.67 -25.03
C ILE A 240 15.55 -3.50 -24.27
N LEU A 241 15.46 -3.66 -22.96
CA LEU A 241 15.05 -2.65 -22.02
C LEU A 241 16.12 -2.49 -20.95
N ALA A 242 16.69 -1.31 -20.84
CA ALA A 242 17.70 -0.98 -19.85
C ALA A 242 17.34 0.29 -19.10
N GLY A 243 17.84 0.47 -17.89
CA GLY A 243 17.59 1.71 -17.17
C GLY A 243 18.30 1.83 -15.85
N VAL A 244 18.25 3.05 -15.32
CA VAL A 244 18.81 3.41 -14.01
C VAL A 244 17.81 4.25 -13.22
N ASN A 245 17.90 4.17 -11.91
CA ASN A 245 17.14 5.03 -11.01
C ASN A 245 17.98 5.41 -9.80
N ALA A 246 17.78 6.65 -9.35
CA ALA A 246 18.34 7.15 -8.11
C ALA A 246 17.24 7.87 -7.32
N GLN A 247 17.25 7.70 -6.00
CA GLN A 247 16.34 8.37 -5.09
C GLN A 247 17.10 8.77 -3.83
N LEU A 248 16.97 10.03 -3.43
CA LEU A 248 17.45 10.54 -2.16
C LEU A 248 16.25 10.99 -1.34
N SER A 249 16.10 10.42 -0.15
CA SER A 249 14.98 10.73 0.74
C SER A 249 15.48 11.17 2.10
N ASP A 250 15.07 12.33 2.55
CA ASP A 250 15.24 12.80 3.93
C ASP A 250 13.92 12.61 4.66
N SER A 251 13.96 11.93 5.80
CA SER A 251 12.80 11.67 6.64
C SER A 251 13.02 12.18 8.04
N GLU A 252 11.99 12.84 8.58
CA GLU A 252 11.99 13.40 9.92
C GLU A 252 10.75 12.95 10.66
N ARG A 253 10.88 12.69 11.97
CA ARG A 253 9.76 12.27 12.82
C ARG A 253 9.58 13.14 14.07
N PRO A 254 9.33 14.45 13.96
CA PRO A 254 9.12 15.31 15.13
C PRO A 254 8.06 14.72 16.08
N PHE A 255 8.34 14.78 17.37
CA PHE A 255 7.47 14.23 18.40
C PHE A 255 7.57 15.07 19.67
N SER A 256 6.44 15.42 20.26
CA SER A 256 6.40 16.10 21.55
C SER A 256 5.11 15.82 22.30
N GLN A 257 5.14 15.97 23.62
CA GLN A 257 3.97 15.82 24.47
C GLN A 257 3.87 16.97 25.47
N SER A 258 2.63 17.36 25.80
CA SER A 258 2.32 18.39 26.80
C SER A 258 1.18 17.91 27.72
N PRO A 259 1.33 17.92 29.06
CA PRO A 259 2.54 18.24 29.81
C PRO A 259 3.73 17.36 29.41
N MET A 260 4.95 17.87 29.55
CA MET A 260 6.16 17.17 29.09
C MET A 260 6.26 15.81 29.77
N GLN A 261 6.36 14.76 28.96
CA GLN A 261 6.66 13.41 29.42
C GLN A 261 8.03 12.98 28.91
N THR A 262 8.71 12.10 29.63
CA THR A 262 10.04 11.60 29.30
C THR A 262 10.00 10.56 28.15
N VAL A 263 9.21 10.78 27.11
CA VAL A 263 9.12 9.87 25.95
C VAL A 263 9.97 10.43 24.82
N THR A 264 10.83 9.58 24.27
CA THR A 264 11.71 9.93 23.16
C THR A 264 10.96 9.89 21.83
N LYS A 265 11.52 10.61 20.87
CA LYS A 265 11.12 10.54 19.47
C LYS A 265 11.10 9.09 18.96
N PRO A 266 10.10 8.64 18.16
CA PRO A 266 9.98 7.23 17.80
C PRO A 266 11.10 6.67 16.92
N GLN A 267 11.75 7.50 16.10
CA GLN A 267 12.87 7.11 15.23
C GLN A 267 13.78 8.31 14.94
N ALA A 268 15.06 8.07 14.65
CA ALA A 268 15.98 9.13 14.23
C ALA A 268 15.55 9.77 12.90
N ASP A 269 15.91 11.04 12.70
CA ASP A 269 15.91 11.58 11.33
C ASP A 269 16.86 10.75 10.49
N SER A 270 16.55 10.57 9.22
CA SER A 270 17.30 9.65 8.36
C SER A 270 17.34 10.13 6.93
N ARG A 271 18.52 9.99 6.33
CA ARG A 271 18.78 10.17 4.90
C ARG A 271 18.97 8.81 4.26
N THR A 272 18.12 8.48 3.29
CA THR A 272 18.18 7.23 2.52
C THR A 272 18.52 7.51 1.07
N LEU A 273 19.60 6.92 0.58
CA LEU A 273 19.98 6.86 -0.83
C LEU A 273 19.61 5.49 -1.38
N THR A 274 18.81 5.45 -2.43
CA THR A 274 18.48 4.23 -3.17
C THR A 274 18.96 4.36 -4.60
N LEU A 275 19.76 3.40 -5.06
CA LEU A 275 20.26 3.32 -6.42
C LEU A 275 19.79 2.01 -7.05
N GLY A 276 19.55 2.03 -8.36
CA GLY A 276 19.25 0.83 -9.10
C GLY A 276 19.64 0.93 -10.56
N ALA A 277 20.00 -0.21 -11.13
CA ALA A 277 20.24 -0.38 -12.56
C ALA A 277 19.64 -1.71 -12.99
N PHE A 278 19.15 -1.79 -14.22
CA PHE A 278 18.58 -3.01 -14.75
C PHE A 278 18.83 -3.18 -16.24
N LEU A 279 18.80 -4.43 -16.67
CA LEU A 279 18.81 -4.86 -18.07
C LEU A 279 17.83 -6.03 -18.23
N GLN A 280 17.02 -5.98 -19.27
CA GLN A 280 16.09 -7.02 -19.67
C GLN A 280 16.12 -7.13 -21.18
N ASP A 281 15.98 -8.34 -21.70
CA ASP A 281 15.87 -8.60 -23.13
C ASP A 281 14.67 -9.49 -23.36
N SER A 282 13.76 -9.12 -24.25
CA SER A 282 12.66 -9.98 -24.69
C SER A 282 13.03 -10.59 -26.04
N ILE A 283 13.47 -11.84 -26.02
CA ILE A 283 13.94 -12.56 -27.20
C ILE A 283 12.79 -13.33 -27.82
N GLN A 284 12.40 -12.95 -29.04
CA GLN A 284 11.29 -13.55 -29.75
C GLN A 284 11.74 -14.74 -30.61
N TYR A 285 10.95 -15.81 -30.56
CA TYR A 285 11.11 -17.02 -31.37
C TYR A 285 9.76 -17.41 -31.97
N ASP A 286 9.80 -18.02 -33.15
CA ASP A 286 8.68 -18.80 -33.68
C ASP A 286 8.94 -20.28 -33.39
N VAL A 287 8.03 -20.91 -32.66
CA VAL A 287 8.10 -22.34 -32.34
C VAL A 287 6.81 -23.01 -32.79
N ALA A 288 6.91 -23.72 -33.91
CA ALA A 288 5.79 -24.42 -34.54
C ALA A 288 4.63 -23.48 -34.96
N GLY A 289 4.94 -22.26 -35.43
CA GLY A 289 3.94 -21.27 -35.83
C GLY A 289 3.32 -20.50 -34.66
N HIS A 290 3.90 -20.62 -33.47
CA HIS A 290 3.48 -19.92 -32.25
C HIS A 290 4.61 -19.04 -31.72
N GLY A 291 4.26 -17.86 -31.23
CA GLY A 291 5.19 -16.94 -30.59
C GLY A 291 5.70 -17.50 -29.26
N LEU A 292 7.03 -17.55 -29.11
CA LEU A 292 7.70 -17.83 -27.85
C LEU A 292 8.62 -16.66 -27.51
N ALA A 293 8.38 -16.01 -26.37
CA ALA A 293 9.29 -15.00 -25.82
C ALA A 293 10.05 -15.56 -24.62
N VAL A 294 11.39 -15.51 -24.67
CA VAL A 294 12.25 -15.77 -23.51
C VAL A 294 12.77 -14.43 -23.00
N VAL A 295 12.47 -14.12 -21.74
CA VAL A 295 12.71 -12.79 -21.16
C VAL A 295 13.63 -12.91 -19.94
N PRO A 296 14.95 -13.04 -20.13
CA PRO A 296 15.90 -12.86 -19.03
C PRO A 296 15.96 -11.39 -18.61
N GLY A 297 16.13 -11.16 -17.32
CA GLY A 297 16.35 -9.83 -16.77
C GLY A 297 17.18 -9.88 -15.50
N ILE A 298 17.88 -8.79 -15.23
CA ILE A 298 18.68 -8.64 -14.02
C ILE A 298 18.61 -7.21 -13.54
N ARG A 299 18.47 -7.05 -12.22
CA ARG A 299 18.48 -5.76 -11.55
C ARG A 299 19.48 -5.78 -10.41
N VAL A 300 20.24 -4.71 -10.28
CA VAL A 300 21.02 -4.41 -9.08
C VAL A 300 20.28 -3.32 -8.31
N ALA A 301 20.07 -3.53 -7.03
CA ALA A 301 19.48 -2.54 -6.12
C ALA A 301 20.45 -2.29 -4.96
N HIS A 302 20.66 -1.03 -4.60
CA HIS A 302 21.48 -0.63 -3.48
C HIS A 302 20.69 0.36 -2.62
N GLN A 303 20.77 0.19 -1.31
CA GLN A 303 20.22 1.16 -0.36
C GLN A 303 21.25 1.47 0.72
N GLU A 304 21.49 2.75 0.95
CA GLU A 304 22.23 3.26 2.10
C GLU A 304 21.30 4.17 2.91
N THR A 305 21.18 3.93 4.22
CA THR A 305 20.43 4.78 5.15
C THR A 305 21.38 5.26 6.24
N LYS A 306 21.40 6.57 6.46
CA LYS A 306 22.22 7.24 7.47
C LYS A 306 21.32 7.98 8.45
N PRO A 307 21.56 7.86 9.76
CA PRO A 307 20.85 8.70 10.71
C PRO A 307 21.30 10.16 10.52
N GLN A 308 20.41 11.10 10.81
CA GLN A 308 20.64 12.53 10.82
C GLN A 308 20.21 13.09 12.18
N ASN A 309 20.82 14.20 12.60
CA ASN A 309 20.43 14.93 13.81
C ASN A 309 20.26 14.05 15.07
N LEU A 310 21.07 13.01 15.26
CA LEU A 310 20.88 12.00 16.32
C LEU A 310 20.71 12.58 17.73
N ALA A 311 21.34 13.73 18.01
CA ALA A 311 21.18 14.44 19.27
C ALA A 311 19.71 14.76 19.60
N ASN A 312 18.84 14.94 18.60
CA ASN A 312 17.42 15.22 18.82
C ASN A 312 16.65 14.02 19.39
N MET A 313 17.20 12.81 19.34
CA MET A 313 16.63 11.62 19.98
C MET A 313 16.65 11.71 21.51
N ALA A 314 17.60 12.49 22.04
CA ALA A 314 17.76 12.78 23.46
C ALA A 314 16.99 14.03 23.92
N THR A 315 16.25 14.71 23.03
CA THR A 315 15.51 15.93 23.41
C THR A 315 14.37 15.61 24.37
N GLY A 316 14.30 16.36 25.48
CA GLY A 316 13.23 16.20 26.47
C GLY A 316 13.41 15.04 27.45
N THR A 317 14.61 14.46 27.54
CA THR A 317 14.95 13.40 28.50
C THR A 317 16.35 13.57 29.07
N ASP A 318 16.52 13.29 30.36
CA ASP A 318 17.84 13.25 31.03
C ASP A 318 18.42 11.82 31.08
N VAL A 319 17.68 10.84 30.55
CA VAL A 319 17.98 9.40 30.64
C VAL A 319 18.79 8.90 29.44
N LEU A 320 18.69 9.60 28.30
CA LEU A 320 19.43 9.31 27.07
C LEU A 320 20.28 10.52 26.73
N THR A 321 21.58 10.37 26.55
CA THR A 321 22.44 11.45 26.07
C THR A 321 22.59 11.41 24.54
N PRO A 322 22.98 12.52 23.89
CA PRO A 322 23.37 12.50 22.49
C PRO A 322 24.46 11.47 22.16
N ASP A 323 25.42 11.26 23.08
CA ASP A 323 26.49 10.28 22.90
C ASP A 323 25.97 8.83 22.94
N ASP A 324 24.96 8.55 23.77
CA ASP A 324 24.31 7.23 23.80
C ASP A 324 23.55 6.97 22.50
N ALA A 325 22.81 7.97 22.00
CA ALA A 325 22.14 7.89 20.70
C ALA A 325 23.15 7.65 19.55
N GLN A 326 24.31 8.31 19.61
CA GLN A 326 25.41 8.10 18.66
C GLN A 326 25.98 6.67 18.73
N LYS A 327 26.15 6.11 19.93
CA LYS A 327 26.64 4.72 20.10
C LYS A 327 25.60 3.68 19.64
N LEU A 328 24.31 3.92 19.85
CA LEU A 328 23.23 3.03 19.43
C LEU A 328 23.04 3.03 17.91
N TYR A 329 23.00 4.23 17.30
CA TYR A 329 22.47 4.40 15.95
C TYR A 329 23.42 5.07 14.98
N GLY A 330 24.59 5.55 15.41
CA GLY A 330 25.53 6.32 14.59
C GLY A 330 26.12 5.60 13.37
N LYS A 331 25.85 4.30 13.22
CA LYS A 331 26.29 3.49 12.08
C LYS A 331 25.30 3.59 10.92
N ALA A 332 25.80 3.91 9.73
CA ALA A 332 25.04 3.79 8.48
C ALA A 332 24.72 2.32 8.18
N SER A 333 23.51 2.06 7.68
CA SER A 333 23.14 0.76 7.11
C SER A 333 23.26 0.83 5.59
N SER A 334 23.94 -0.13 4.98
CA SER A 334 24.20 -0.17 3.54
C SER A 334 24.17 -1.61 3.06
N ASP A 335 23.42 -1.90 2.01
CA ASP A 335 23.34 -3.23 1.40
C ASP A 335 23.06 -3.15 -0.11
N SER A 336 23.49 -4.18 -0.84
CA SER A 336 23.31 -4.32 -2.28
C SER A 336 22.74 -5.71 -2.61
N GLN A 337 21.70 -5.75 -3.43
CA GLN A 337 21.02 -6.98 -3.82
C GLN A 337 21.00 -7.14 -5.34
N LEU A 338 21.32 -8.37 -5.79
CA LEU A 338 21.17 -8.81 -7.17
C LEU A 338 19.84 -9.54 -7.33
N LEU A 339 19.01 -9.07 -8.26
CA LEU A 339 17.62 -9.49 -8.45
C LEU A 339 17.44 -10.01 -9.88
N PRO A 340 17.76 -11.30 -10.13
CA PRO A 340 17.49 -11.92 -11.42
C PRO A 340 16.00 -12.22 -11.62
N SER A 341 15.59 -12.21 -12.88
CA SER A 341 14.27 -12.60 -13.37
C SER A 341 14.38 -13.43 -14.64
N LEU A 342 13.47 -14.36 -14.85
CA LEU A 342 13.35 -15.09 -16.11
C LEU A 342 11.87 -15.37 -16.38
N SER A 343 11.39 -15.03 -17.57
CA SER A 343 10.04 -15.36 -18.02
C SER A 343 10.09 -16.16 -19.32
N PHE A 344 9.21 -17.14 -19.45
CA PHE A 344 8.89 -17.81 -20.70
C PHE A 344 7.44 -17.52 -21.01
N ASN A 345 7.15 -16.92 -22.16
CA ASN A 345 5.80 -16.60 -22.60
C ASN A 345 5.55 -17.34 -23.92
N TYR A 346 4.50 -18.15 -24.01
CA TYR A 346 4.19 -18.97 -25.18
C TYR A 346 2.74 -18.76 -25.60
N ASP A 347 2.55 -18.34 -26.85
CA ASP A 347 1.24 -18.09 -27.43
C ASP A 347 0.57 -19.41 -27.81
N LEU A 348 -0.42 -19.85 -27.03
CA LEU A 348 -1.22 -21.03 -27.34
C LEU A 348 -2.10 -20.80 -28.57
N THR A 349 -2.62 -19.59 -28.72
CA THR A 349 -3.30 -19.06 -29.90
C THR A 349 -2.96 -17.56 -30.02
N PRO A 350 -3.30 -16.87 -31.13
CA PRO A 350 -3.08 -15.42 -31.23
C PRO A 350 -3.75 -14.60 -30.11
N GLY A 351 -4.83 -15.12 -29.50
CA GLY A 351 -5.55 -14.46 -28.41
C GLY A 351 -5.19 -14.97 -27.01
N LEU A 352 -4.47 -16.09 -26.87
CA LEU A 352 -4.29 -16.80 -25.59
C LEU A 352 -2.83 -17.19 -25.38
N MET A 353 -2.26 -16.78 -24.25
CA MET A 353 -0.85 -17.05 -23.91
C MET A 353 -0.72 -17.71 -22.54
N THR A 354 0.21 -18.66 -22.42
CA THR A 354 0.68 -19.19 -21.14
C THR A 354 2.08 -18.68 -20.82
N TYR A 355 2.38 -18.50 -19.54
CA TYR A 355 3.68 -18.06 -19.10
C TYR A 355 4.16 -18.80 -17.86
N LEU A 356 5.48 -18.89 -17.72
CA LEU A 356 6.16 -19.33 -16.51
C LEU A 356 7.20 -18.28 -16.16
N GLN A 357 7.15 -17.73 -14.95
CA GLN A 357 8.06 -16.68 -14.51
C GLN A 357 8.69 -16.97 -13.15
N TYR A 358 9.96 -16.64 -13.04
CA TYR A 358 10.72 -16.57 -11.80
C TYR A 358 11.21 -15.15 -11.58
N ARG A 359 11.06 -14.64 -10.35
CA ARG A 359 11.54 -13.30 -9.96
C ARG A 359 12.06 -13.27 -8.53
N ARG A 360 13.25 -12.71 -8.35
CA ARG A 360 13.78 -12.39 -7.02
C ARG A 360 13.43 -10.96 -6.62
N GLY A 361 12.91 -10.78 -5.41
CA GLY A 361 12.60 -9.46 -4.83
C GLY A 361 13.41 -9.18 -3.57
N ALA A 362 13.53 -7.90 -3.19
CA ALA A 362 14.20 -7.46 -1.98
C ALA A 362 13.45 -6.30 -1.31
N GLN A 363 13.47 -6.28 0.02
CA GLN A 363 12.95 -5.18 0.84
C GLN A 363 14.01 -4.81 1.87
N PHE A 364 14.61 -3.64 1.66
CA PHE A 364 15.66 -3.12 2.52
C PHE A 364 15.08 -2.63 3.85
N PRO A 365 15.84 -2.71 4.96
CA PRO A 365 15.39 -2.20 6.24
C PRO A 365 15.03 -0.71 6.18
N ASN A 366 13.94 -0.32 6.83
CA ASN A 366 13.53 1.07 6.91
C ASN A 366 14.15 1.80 8.13
N ALA A 367 14.08 3.13 8.14
CA ALA A 367 14.64 3.97 9.21
C ALA A 367 14.14 3.60 10.61
N SER A 368 12.87 3.20 10.76
CA SER A 368 12.31 2.80 12.07
C SER A 368 12.88 1.46 12.56
N GLN A 369 13.14 0.51 11.66
CA GLN A 369 13.77 -0.77 11.98
C GLN A 369 15.26 -0.61 12.31
N LEU A 370 15.94 0.35 11.67
CA LEU A 370 17.36 0.62 11.89
C LEU A 370 17.63 1.50 13.12
N TYR A 371 16.83 2.55 13.30
CA TYR A 371 17.09 3.67 14.22
C TYR A 371 15.87 4.05 15.09
N GLY A 372 14.92 3.13 15.27
CA GLY A 372 13.77 3.32 16.17
C GLY A 372 14.18 3.26 17.64
N SER A 373 13.55 4.06 18.50
CA SER A 373 13.97 4.26 19.90
C SER A 373 12.81 4.48 20.89
N TRP A 374 11.61 4.00 20.55
CA TRP A 374 10.42 4.28 21.34
C TRP A 374 10.57 3.86 22.80
N ASN A 375 10.18 4.77 23.70
CA ASN A 375 10.12 4.57 25.16
C ASN A 375 11.50 4.46 25.88
N LEU A 376 12.61 4.83 25.23
CA LEU A 376 13.94 4.79 25.87
C LEU A 376 14.09 5.74 27.06
N GLY A 377 13.45 6.91 27.02
CA GLY A 377 13.53 7.91 28.09
C GLY A 377 12.54 7.71 29.23
N SER A 378 11.53 6.86 29.05
CA SER A 378 10.37 6.89 29.93
C SER A 378 10.65 6.22 31.26
N ASN A 379 10.19 6.81 32.37
CA ASN A 379 10.43 6.29 33.71
C ASN A 379 9.16 6.05 34.55
N TYR A 380 8.18 5.31 34.00
CA TYR A 380 6.89 5.07 34.69
C TYR A 380 6.96 4.02 35.82
N ILE A 381 7.78 2.98 35.66
CA ILE A 381 7.93 1.87 36.63
C ILE A 381 9.42 1.53 36.76
N PRO A 382 10.09 1.89 37.87
CA PRO A 382 11.52 1.62 38.03
C PRO A 382 11.85 0.13 37.88
N GLY A 383 12.79 -0.21 37.00
CA GLY A 383 13.28 -1.59 36.82
C GLY A 383 12.35 -2.53 36.04
N ALA A 384 11.23 -2.06 35.50
CA ALA A 384 10.28 -2.86 34.72
C ALA A 384 9.93 -2.25 33.35
N GLN A 385 10.65 -1.21 32.92
CA GLN A 385 10.39 -0.55 31.64
C GLN A 385 10.86 -1.38 30.46
N TYR A 386 10.20 -1.13 29.32
CA TYR A 386 10.60 -1.66 28.05
C TYR A 386 10.79 -0.57 27.00
N ALA A 387 11.67 -0.81 26.04
CA ALA A 387 11.85 0.04 24.88
C ALA A 387 11.83 -0.78 23.59
N LEU A 388 11.42 -0.15 22.48
CA LEU A 388 11.59 -0.72 21.15
C LEU A 388 12.83 -0.09 20.55
N ILE A 389 13.80 -0.93 20.18
CA ILE A 389 15.09 -0.46 19.67
C ILE A 389 15.30 -0.98 18.25
N GLY A 390 15.79 -0.09 17.38
CA GLY A 390 16.27 -0.44 16.07
C GLY A 390 17.58 -1.24 16.12
N ASN A 391 17.98 -1.74 14.95
CA ASN A 391 19.20 -2.51 14.79
C ASN A 391 19.89 -2.14 13.48
N THR A 392 21.08 -1.56 13.56
CA THR A 392 21.87 -1.14 12.39
C THR A 392 22.52 -2.30 11.65
N GLY A 393 22.49 -3.52 12.23
CA GLY A 393 23.01 -4.76 11.65
C GLY A 393 21.98 -5.60 10.90
N LEU A 394 20.81 -5.05 10.59
CA LEU A 394 19.78 -5.77 9.83
C LEU A 394 20.24 -6.06 8.40
N SER A 395 19.97 -7.28 7.95
CA SER A 395 20.09 -7.70 6.56
C SER A 395 18.81 -7.40 5.77
N THR A 396 18.94 -7.29 4.45
CA THR A 396 17.79 -7.13 3.56
C THR A 396 16.90 -8.37 3.55
N GLU A 397 15.58 -8.15 3.61
CA GLU A 397 14.56 -9.17 3.42
C GLU A 397 14.57 -9.57 1.93
N THR A 398 14.45 -10.86 1.60
CA THR A 398 14.47 -11.31 0.20
C THR A 398 13.35 -12.30 -0.12
N SER A 399 12.88 -12.30 -1.37
CA SER A 399 11.86 -13.23 -1.86
C SER A 399 12.29 -13.93 -3.15
N ASN A 400 11.86 -15.18 -3.31
CA ASN A 400 11.90 -15.90 -4.58
C ASN A 400 10.47 -16.28 -4.96
N ASN A 401 10.03 -15.82 -6.13
CA ASN A 401 8.65 -15.93 -6.58
C ASN A 401 8.63 -16.75 -7.87
N MET A 402 7.81 -17.79 -7.87
CA MET A 402 7.55 -18.62 -9.04
C MET A 402 6.06 -18.53 -9.37
N GLU A 403 5.73 -18.28 -10.63
CA GLU A 403 4.34 -18.18 -11.07
C GLU A 403 4.19 -18.80 -12.45
N TRP A 404 3.17 -19.65 -12.59
CA TRP A 404 2.71 -20.16 -13.87
C TRP A 404 1.30 -19.63 -14.10
N GLY A 405 1.02 -19.15 -15.32
CA GLY A 405 -0.29 -18.62 -15.63
C GLY A 405 -0.70 -18.78 -17.08
N ILE A 406 -1.96 -18.44 -17.32
CA ILE A 406 -2.59 -18.36 -18.63
C ILE A 406 -3.43 -17.09 -18.66
N LYS A 407 -3.35 -16.33 -19.74
CA LYS A 407 -4.11 -15.09 -19.90
C LYS A 407 -4.46 -14.83 -21.36
N GLY A 408 -5.64 -14.26 -21.58
CA GLY A 408 -6.11 -13.83 -22.88
C GLY A 408 -7.51 -14.34 -23.24
N GLN A 409 -7.85 -14.21 -24.52
CA GLN A 409 -9.09 -14.64 -25.12
C GLN A 409 -8.96 -16.08 -25.59
N VAL A 410 -9.80 -16.97 -25.06
CA VAL A 410 -9.95 -18.34 -25.56
C VAL A 410 -10.65 -18.32 -26.92
N ASN A 411 -11.63 -17.43 -27.06
CA ASN A 411 -12.33 -17.08 -28.30
C ASN A 411 -12.99 -15.70 -28.11
N GLU A 412 -13.77 -15.24 -29.09
CA GLU A 412 -14.46 -13.95 -29.06
C GLU A 412 -15.41 -13.77 -27.87
N ALA A 413 -15.94 -14.85 -27.31
CA ALA A 413 -16.90 -14.83 -26.20
C ALA A 413 -16.23 -14.89 -24.82
N VAL A 414 -15.06 -15.54 -24.69
CA VAL A 414 -14.49 -15.94 -23.40
C VAL A 414 -13.07 -15.41 -23.21
N THR A 415 -12.89 -14.57 -22.18
CA THR A 415 -11.58 -14.15 -21.68
C THR A 415 -11.27 -14.87 -20.38
N ILE A 416 -10.06 -15.43 -20.24
CA ILE A 416 -9.59 -16.10 -19.02
C ILE A 416 -8.27 -15.49 -18.55
N ASN A 417 -8.12 -15.33 -17.23
CA ASN A 417 -6.83 -15.11 -16.59
C ASN A 417 -6.75 -16.05 -15.39
N ALA A 418 -5.75 -16.92 -15.35
CA ALA A 418 -5.51 -17.80 -14.21
C ALA A 418 -4.02 -17.90 -13.91
N SER A 419 -3.68 -18.01 -12.63
CA SER A 419 -2.29 -18.15 -12.19
C SER A 419 -2.19 -19.08 -10.98
N LEU A 420 -1.07 -19.78 -10.87
CA LEU A 420 -0.62 -20.53 -9.70
C LEU A 420 0.72 -19.95 -9.27
N PHE A 421 0.89 -19.66 -7.98
CA PHE A 421 2.10 -19.02 -7.47
C PHE A 421 2.63 -19.71 -6.22
N TYR A 422 3.96 -19.66 -6.07
CA TYR A 422 4.71 -20.12 -4.90
C TYR A 422 5.86 -19.16 -4.61
N ASN A 423 5.73 -18.46 -3.49
CA ASN A 423 6.67 -17.43 -3.05
C ASN A 423 7.32 -17.84 -1.74
N THR A 424 8.63 -17.73 -1.66
CA THR A 424 9.40 -17.96 -0.42
C THR A 424 10.06 -16.67 0.01
N TYR A 425 10.09 -16.43 1.32
CA TYR A 425 10.59 -15.22 1.94
C TYR A 425 11.62 -15.59 3.00
N LYS A 426 12.72 -14.85 3.00
CA LYS A 426 13.82 -15.03 3.96
C LYS A 426 14.17 -13.72 4.66
N ASN A 427 14.74 -13.87 5.85
CA ASN A 427 15.24 -12.79 6.69
C ASN A 427 14.15 -11.82 7.15
N PHE A 428 12.90 -12.24 7.34
CA PHE A 428 11.85 -11.33 7.78
C PHE A 428 12.22 -10.64 9.09
N ILE A 429 12.10 -9.32 9.10
CA ILE A 429 12.44 -8.46 10.21
C ILE A 429 11.25 -8.41 11.16
N ALA A 430 11.46 -8.90 12.38
CA ALA A 430 10.49 -8.86 13.47
C ALA A 430 11.18 -8.42 14.77
N TYR A 431 10.42 -8.21 15.83
CA TYR A 431 10.99 -7.83 17.11
C TYR A 431 11.31 -9.08 17.96
N THR A 432 12.51 -9.12 18.53
CA THR A 432 12.93 -10.12 19.51
C THR A 432 12.99 -9.46 20.89
N ARG A 433 12.44 -10.13 21.89
CA ARG A 433 12.44 -9.67 23.27
C ARG A 433 13.71 -10.14 24.00
N TYR A 434 14.38 -9.20 24.69
CA TYR A 434 15.53 -9.48 25.55
C TYR A 434 15.34 -8.85 26.93
N GLY A 435 15.80 -9.54 27.98
CA GLY A 435 15.85 -9.02 29.35
C GLY A 435 17.28 -8.67 29.78
N ARG A 436 17.46 -7.54 30.47
CA ARG A 436 18.78 -7.00 30.85
C ARG A 436 19.64 -7.97 31.65
N VAL A 437 19.03 -8.66 32.61
CA VAL A 437 19.74 -9.62 33.47
C VAL A 437 20.27 -10.81 32.67
N SER A 438 19.47 -11.32 31.73
CA SER A 438 19.80 -12.47 30.90
C SER A 438 20.74 -12.16 29.72
N HIS A 439 20.75 -10.91 29.24
CA HIS A 439 21.45 -10.50 28.02
C HIS A 439 22.14 -9.13 28.22
N PRO A 440 23.08 -8.99 29.15
CA PRO A 440 23.68 -7.69 29.48
C PRO A 440 24.40 -7.04 28.28
N ASP A 441 24.90 -7.83 27.35
CA ASP A 441 25.55 -7.40 26.10
C ASP A 441 24.61 -6.57 25.19
N LYS A 442 23.32 -6.90 25.17
CA LYS A 442 22.31 -6.16 24.38
C LYS A 442 21.95 -4.80 24.97
N PHE A 443 22.38 -4.52 26.21
CA PHE A 443 21.99 -3.32 26.95
C PHE A 443 23.17 -2.39 27.26
N VAL A 444 24.34 -2.61 26.67
CA VAL A 444 25.57 -1.80 26.90
C VAL A 444 25.33 -0.31 26.70
N ASN A 445 24.57 0.07 25.67
CA ASN A 445 24.24 1.46 25.34
C ASN A 445 22.75 1.80 25.61
N VAL A 446 22.06 0.96 26.38
CA VAL A 446 20.64 1.15 26.70
C VAL A 446 20.54 1.71 28.13
N PRO A 447 19.81 2.82 28.35
CA PRO A 447 19.66 3.42 29.67
C PRO A 447 19.22 2.45 30.78
N SER A 448 19.77 2.61 31.99
CA SER A 448 19.67 1.63 33.09
C SER A 448 18.24 1.41 33.62
N ASN A 449 17.34 2.36 33.40
CA ASN A 449 15.91 2.27 33.72
C ASN A 449 15.17 1.21 32.87
N ILE A 450 15.68 0.89 31.66
CA ILE A 450 15.09 -0.10 30.76
C ILE A 450 15.54 -1.51 31.13
N ALA A 451 14.59 -2.36 31.50
CA ALA A 451 14.85 -3.76 31.88
C ALA A 451 14.57 -4.76 30.75
N THR A 452 13.69 -4.41 29.80
CA THR A 452 13.35 -5.23 28.64
C THR A 452 13.54 -4.41 27.36
N ILE A 453 14.05 -5.02 26.30
CA ILE A 453 14.04 -4.40 24.97
C ILE A 453 13.33 -5.33 23.99
N TYR A 454 12.65 -4.73 23.03
CA TYR A 454 12.20 -5.37 21.81
C TYR A 454 13.09 -4.85 20.70
N GLN A 455 14.02 -5.67 20.22
CA GLN A 455 15.00 -5.30 19.20
C GLN A 455 14.57 -5.85 17.83
N ALA A 456 14.63 -5.03 16.78
CA ALA A 456 14.40 -5.50 15.42
C ALA A 456 15.50 -6.50 14.97
N GLU A 457 15.13 -7.67 14.47
CA GLU A 457 16.04 -8.73 14.02
C GLU A 457 15.47 -9.51 12.83
N ASN A 458 16.34 -9.99 11.93
CA ASN A 458 15.97 -10.92 10.87
C ASN A 458 15.68 -12.30 11.50
N ARG A 459 14.40 -12.54 11.85
CA ARG A 459 13.97 -13.66 12.69
C ARG A 459 13.26 -14.75 11.91
N ASP A 460 12.39 -14.37 10.97
CA ASP A 460 11.40 -15.28 10.40
C ASP A 460 11.72 -15.64 8.93
N ASN A 461 11.31 -16.83 8.53
CA ASN A 461 11.16 -17.24 7.13
C ASN A 461 9.68 -17.53 6.86
N ALA A 462 9.24 -17.31 5.63
CA ALA A 462 7.85 -17.57 5.27
C ALA A 462 7.70 -18.12 3.86
N TYR A 463 6.53 -18.66 3.57
CA TYR A 463 6.10 -18.95 2.21
C TYR A 463 4.64 -18.56 2.03
N ILE A 464 4.27 -18.22 0.80
CA ILE A 464 2.89 -18.01 0.38
C ILE A 464 2.69 -18.76 -0.93
N ARG A 465 1.63 -19.54 -1.01
CA ARG A 465 1.25 -20.27 -2.21
C ARG A 465 -0.24 -20.14 -2.47
N GLY A 466 -0.64 -20.21 -3.71
CA GLY A 466 -2.04 -20.03 -4.05
C GLY A 466 -2.32 -20.15 -5.53
N GLY A 467 -3.57 -19.86 -5.85
CA GLY A 467 -4.03 -19.77 -7.21
C GLY A 467 -5.21 -18.82 -7.33
N GLU A 468 -5.33 -18.22 -8.48
CA GLU A 468 -6.43 -17.35 -8.85
C GLU A 468 -6.90 -17.67 -10.26
N ILE A 469 -8.19 -17.48 -10.49
CA ILE A 469 -8.81 -17.59 -11.80
C ILE A 469 -9.86 -16.48 -11.91
N SER A 470 -9.91 -15.85 -13.07
CA SER A 470 -10.97 -14.95 -13.48
C SER A 470 -11.38 -15.27 -14.91
N THR A 471 -12.67 -15.21 -15.18
CA THR A 471 -13.22 -15.45 -16.50
C THR A 471 -14.33 -14.45 -16.75
N LYS A 472 -14.30 -13.82 -17.92
CA LYS A 472 -15.38 -12.97 -18.42
C LYS A 472 -15.97 -13.60 -19.67
N ILE A 473 -17.29 -13.69 -19.70
CA ILE A 473 -18.06 -14.29 -20.78
C ILE A 473 -19.01 -13.25 -21.35
N HIS A 474 -18.96 -13.05 -22.67
CA HIS A 474 -19.87 -12.21 -23.45
C HIS A 474 -20.85 -13.10 -24.21
N TYR A 475 -22.15 -12.95 -23.96
CA TYR A 475 -23.15 -13.88 -24.51
C TYR A 475 -23.64 -13.51 -25.92
N GLY A 476 -23.31 -12.30 -26.38
CA GLY A 476 -23.70 -11.80 -27.70
C GLY A 476 -23.23 -12.64 -28.88
N ILE A 477 -22.16 -13.42 -28.72
CA ILE A 477 -21.64 -14.31 -29.76
C ILE A 477 -22.61 -15.47 -30.06
N TRP A 478 -23.47 -15.84 -29.10
CA TRP A 478 -24.41 -16.95 -29.27
C TRP A 478 -25.82 -16.52 -29.66
N SER A 479 -26.22 -15.28 -29.35
CA SER A 479 -27.53 -14.73 -29.69
C SER A 479 -27.48 -13.20 -29.63
N ASP A 480 -28.01 -12.56 -30.67
CA ASP A 480 -28.07 -11.09 -30.79
C ASP A 480 -28.91 -10.47 -29.67
N GLU A 481 -29.95 -11.16 -29.21
CA GLU A 481 -30.78 -10.76 -28.07
C GLU A 481 -29.99 -10.70 -26.75
N LEU A 482 -28.85 -11.41 -26.67
CA LEU A 482 -27.96 -11.42 -25.51
C LEU A 482 -26.70 -10.57 -25.70
N SER A 483 -26.65 -9.75 -26.75
CA SER A 483 -25.50 -8.88 -27.07
C SER A 483 -25.03 -7.98 -25.93
N GLY A 484 -25.96 -7.53 -25.07
CA GLY A 484 -25.62 -6.76 -23.88
C GLY A 484 -25.22 -7.58 -22.66
N LEU A 485 -25.53 -8.88 -22.63
CA LEU A 485 -25.34 -9.72 -21.45
C LEU A 485 -23.88 -10.17 -21.33
N ASN A 486 -23.32 -10.00 -20.14
CA ASN A 486 -22.02 -10.50 -19.76
C ASN A 486 -22.02 -11.09 -18.35
N SER A 487 -21.09 -12.02 -18.08
CA SER A 487 -20.86 -12.54 -16.74
C SER A 487 -19.38 -12.61 -16.41
N THR A 488 -19.05 -12.33 -15.15
CA THR A 488 -17.69 -12.47 -14.62
C THR A 488 -17.70 -13.47 -13.47
N PHE A 489 -16.79 -14.45 -13.53
CA PHE A 489 -16.46 -15.33 -12.42
C PHE A 489 -15.02 -15.02 -11.98
N ALA A 490 -14.77 -14.91 -10.68
CA ALA A 490 -13.41 -14.89 -10.15
C ALA A 490 -13.32 -15.69 -8.85
N LEU A 491 -12.22 -16.40 -8.65
CA LEU A 491 -11.91 -17.16 -7.44
C LEU A 491 -10.43 -17.01 -7.12
N GLY A 492 -10.12 -16.64 -5.88
CA GLY A 492 -8.75 -16.55 -5.38
C GLY A 492 -8.58 -17.33 -4.09
N TYR A 493 -7.51 -18.11 -3.99
CA TYR A 493 -7.10 -18.83 -2.79
C TYR A 493 -5.62 -18.64 -2.52
N SER A 494 -5.27 -18.32 -1.28
CA SER A 494 -3.88 -18.27 -0.84
C SER A 494 -3.73 -18.88 0.56
N GLN A 495 -2.57 -19.52 0.77
CA GLN A 495 -2.12 -20.04 2.04
C GLN A 495 -0.69 -19.60 2.26
N GLY A 496 -0.42 -18.96 3.40
CA GLY A 496 0.94 -18.65 3.80
C GLY A 496 1.19 -18.99 5.26
N LYS A 497 2.43 -19.35 5.55
CA LYS A 497 2.90 -19.66 6.89
C LYS A 497 4.28 -19.06 7.12
N SER A 498 4.59 -18.70 8.36
CA SER A 498 5.92 -18.26 8.78
C SER A 498 6.45 -19.11 9.93
N LYS A 499 7.77 -19.18 10.04
CA LYS A 499 8.51 -19.87 11.10
C LYS A 499 9.72 -19.01 11.51
N SER A 500 9.91 -18.83 12.80
CA SER A 500 11.10 -18.16 13.37
C SER A 500 12.30 -19.11 13.48
N SER A 501 13.47 -18.53 13.74
CA SER A 501 14.69 -19.26 14.08
C SER A 501 14.72 -19.85 15.50
N TYR A 502 13.71 -19.57 16.34
CA TYR A 502 13.70 -20.03 17.73
C TYR A 502 13.53 -21.54 17.85
N SER A 503 14.17 -22.13 18.85
CA SER A 503 14.00 -23.56 19.18
C SER A 503 12.54 -23.84 19.55
N GLY A 504 12.00 -24.99 19.13
CA GLY A 504 10.60 -25.36 19.36
C GLY A 504 9.58 -24.73 18.40
N ASP A 505 9.95 -23.72 17.59
CA ASP A 505 8.99 -23.09 16.68
C ASP A 505 8.68 -23.92 15.43
N LYS A 506 7.48 -23.71 14.89
CA LYS A 506 6.92 -24.39 13.71
C LYS A 506 6.33 -23.40 12.71
N TYR A 507 5.92 -23.90 11.56
CA TYR A 507 5.19 -23.09 10.58
C TYR A 507 3.77 -22.82 11.06
N VAL A 508 3.52 -21.56 11.41
CA VAL A 508 2.23 -21.02 11.86
C VAL A 508 1.61 -20.19 10.74
N GLY A 509 0.28 -20.21 10.62
CA GLY A 509 -0.45 -19.43 9.61
C GLY A 509 -0.15 -17.93 9.66
N LEU A 510 0.16 -17.31 8.51
CA LEU A 510 0.25 -15.86 8.40
C LEU A 510 -1.14 -15.23 8.52
N ASP A 511 -1.31 -14.33 9.49
CA ASP A 511 -2.55 -13.59 9.71
C ASP A 511 -2.84 -12.65 8.54
N SER A 512 -1.81 -12.03 7.95
CA SER A 512 -1.89 -11.11 6.80
C SER A 512 -2.37 -11.74 5.49
N VAL A 513 -2.40 -13.08 5.38
CA VAL A 513 -2.90 -13.77 4.18
C VAL A 513 -4.42 -13.76 4.18
N ALA A 514 -5.02 -13.15 3.15
CA ALA A 514 -6.47 -13.05 3.03
C ALA A 514 -7.15 -14.44 2.88
N PRO A 515 -8.40 -14.61 3.33
CA PRO A 515 -9.17 -15.83 3.09
C PRO A 515 -9.54 -15.99 1.61
N MET A 516 -9.99 -17.19 1.26
CA MET A 516 -10.53 -17.47 -0.07
C MET A 516 -11.70 -16.52 -0.40
N LYS A 517 -11.69 -15.97 -1.61
CA LYS A 517 -12.70 -15.03 -2.11
C LYS A 517 -13.22 -15.51 -3.46
N ALA A 518 -14.54 -15.47 -3.65
CA ALA A 518 -15.19 -15.72 -4.93
C ALA A 518 -16.06 -14.50 -5.30
N ILE A 519 -16.10 -14.16 -6.59
CA ILE A 519 -16.92 -13.09 -7.16
C ILE A 519 -17.72 -13.68 -8.32
N LEU A 520 -19.04 -13.47 -8.28
CA LEU A 520 -19.96 -13.76 -9.38
C LEU A 520 -20.61 -12.45 -9.79
N ALA A 521 -20.44 -12.02 -11.03
CA ALA A 521 -21.11 -10.83 -11.54
C ALA A 521 -21.89 -11.17 -12.80
N MET A 522 -23.08 -10.60 -12.93
CA MET A 522 -23.88 -10.62 -14.16
C MET A 522 -24.23 -9.18 -14.51
N GLY A 523 -23.93 -8.78 -15.74
CA GLY A 523 -24.10 -7.42 -16.22
C GLY A 523 -24.85 -7.39 -17.54
N TRP A 524 -25.58 -6.31 -17.75
CA TRP A 524 -26.18 -5.93 -19.02
C TRP A 524 -25.67 -4.55 -19.40
N ASP A 525 -25.04 -4.43 -20.55
CA ASP A 525 -24.69 -3.16 -21.16
C ASP A 525 -25.47 -3.03 -22.48
N ASP A 526 -26.30 -2.00 -22.60
CA ASP A 526 -27.06 -1.75 -23.83
C ASP A 526 -26.09 -1.66 -25.03
N PRO A 527 -26.33 -2.38 -26.14
CA PRO A 527 -25.42 -2.36 -27.29
C PRO A 527 -25.22 -0.96 -27.89
N ALA A 528 -26.25 -0.10 -27.81
CA ALA A 528 -26.17 1.31 -28.21
C ALA A 528 -25.51 2.22 -27.14
N GLN A 529 -24.97 1.63 -26.06
CA GLN A 529 -24.25 2.28 -24.98
C GLN A 529 -25.07 3.37 -24.28
N ARG A 530 -26.39 3.19 -24.16
CA ARG A 530 -27.31 4.15 -23.51
C ARG A 530 -27.39 3.93 -21.99
N TYR A 531 -27.35 2.70 -21.53
CA TYR A 531 -27.40 2.36 -20.12
C TYR A 531 -26.76 1.00 -19.86
N GLY A 532 -26.45 0.71 -18.60
CA GLY A 532 -26.04 -0.61 -18.18
C GLY A 532 -26.28 -0.82 -16.70
N ALA A 533 -26.36 -2.08 -16.30
CA ALA A 533 -26.55 -2.49 -14.91
C ALA A 533 -25.80 -3.79 -14.64
N ALA A 534 -25.27 -3.95 -13.43
CA ALA A 534 -24.59 -5.16 -13.01
C ALA A 534 -24.95 -5.52 -11.57
N LEU A 535 -25.16 -6.81 -11.35
CA LEU A 535 -25.32 -7.42 -10.03
C LEU A 535 -24.03 -8.21 -9.72
N THR A 536 -23.37 -7.87 -8.63
CA THR A 536 -22.11 -8.51 -8.20
C THR A 536 -22.29 -9.14 -6.83
N ALA A 537 -22.10 -10.45 -6.74
CA ALA A 537 -22.07 -11.19 -5.48
C ALA A 537 -20.62 -11.52 -5.10
N THR A 538 -20.22 -11.11 -3.90
CA THR A 538 -18.89 -11.39 -3.34
C THR A 538 -19.03 -12.32 -2.14
N PHE A 539 -18.33 -13.46 -2.17
CA PHE A 539 -18.29 -14.45 -1.10
C PHE A 539 -16.88 -14.55 -0.53
N VAL A 540 -16.78 -14.52 0.80
CA VAL A 540 -15.50 -14.62 1.52
C VAL A 540 -15.58 -15.72 2.56
N LYS A 541 -14.62 -16.63 2.54
CA LYS A 541 -14.55 -17.75 3.50
C LYS A 541 -14.17 -17.25 4.90
N GLY A 542 -14.85 -17.78 5.92
CA GLY A 542 -14.50 -17.49 7.31
C GLY A 542 -13.13 -18.05 7.68
N LYS A 543 -12.36 -17.29 8.46
CA LYS A 543 -10.99 -17.62 8.87
C LYS A 543 -10.71 -17.13 10.28
N GLN A 544 -9.88 -17.86 11.01
CA GLN A 544 -9.35 -17.47 12.32
C GLN A 544 -7.83 -17.37 12.16
N ALA A 545 -7.24 -16.27 12.62
CA ALA A 545 -5.79 -16.12 12.65
C ALA A 545 -5.21 -16.93 13.82
N GLU A 546 -3.98 -17.40 13.66
CA GLU A 546 -3.25 -18.14 14.70
C GLU A 546 -2.39 -17.15 15.50
N THR A 547 -2.38 -17.29 16.82
CA THR A 547 -1.53 -16.51 17.72
C THR A 547 -0.15 -17.18 17.87
N THR A 548 0.88 -16.40 18.24
CA THR A 548 2.22 -16.95 18.53
C THR A 548 2.79 -16.30 19.78
N ASN A 549 3.66 -17.04 20.48
CA ASN A 549 4.43 -16.51 21.62
C ASN A 549 5.77 -15.89 21.19
N ARG A 550 6.03 -15.72 19.88
CA ARG A 550 7.34 -15.27 19.36
C ARG A 550 7.80 -13.94 19.97
N GLU A 551 6.89 -12.98 20.08
CA GLU A 551 7.18 -11.66 20.66
C GLU A 551 7.35 -11.71 22.19
N ALA A 552 6.80 -12.73 22.86
CA ALA A 552 6.88 -12.88 24.31
C ALA A 552 8.06 -13.75 24.78
N TRP A 553 8.68 -14.51 23.86
CA TRP A 553 9.77 -15.44 24.14
C TRP A 553 10.96 -14.74 24.79
N LEU A 554 11.48 -15.32 25.86
CA LEU A 554 12.46 -14.67 26.73
C LEU A 554 13.91 -14.77 26.25
N ASN A 555 14.15 -15.54 25.18
CA ASN A 555 15.48 -15.85 24.66
C ASN A 555 16.45 -16.44 25.70
N ASN A 556 15.92 -17.14 26.72
CA ASN A 556 16.69 -17.68 27.85
C ASN A 556 17.13 -19.14 27.66
N GLY A 557 17.12 -19.64 26.41
CA GLY A 557 17.44 -21.03 26.07
C GLY A 557 16.28 -22.02 26.18
N SER A 558 15.10 -21.61 26.66
CA SER A 558 13.90 -22.45 26.65
C SER A 558 13.30 -22.58 25.24
N GLU A 559 12.67 -23.71 24.94
CA GLU A 559 11.91 -23.88 23.71
C GLU A 559 10.69 -22.94 23.67
N LEU A 560 10.37 -22.43 22.49
CA LEU A 560 9.15 -21.67 22.25
C LEU A 560 7.95 -22.59 22.44
N THR A 561 7.04 -22.19 23.33
CA THR A 561 5.78 -22.90 23.55
C THR A 561 4.66 -22.34 22.68
N ASP A 562 3.68 -23.19 22.37
CA ASP A 562 2.46 -22.76 21.68
C ASP A 562 1.70 -21.71 22.51
N SER A 563 1.08 -20.76 21.81
CA SER A 563 0.23 -19.75 22.45
C SER A 563 -1.08 -20.40 22.92
N VAL A 564 -1.50 -20.08 24.14
CA VAL A 564 -2.81 -20.44 24.70
C VAL A 564 -3.88 -19.36 24.45
N SER A 565 -3.48 -18.21 23.91
CA SER A 565 -4.39 -17.12 23.55
C SER A 565 -5.00 -17.40 22.18
N GLU A 566 -6.25 -16.99 21.95
CA GLU A 566 -6.89 -17.13 20.65
C GLU A 566 -7.46 -15.81 20.14
N TYR A 567 -7.24 -15.54 18.85
CA TYR A 567 -7.99 -14.51 18.14
C TYR A 567 -9.40 -15.02 17.84
N THR A 568 -10.34 -14.09 17.68
CA THR A 568 -11.71 -14.48 17.33
C THR A 568 -11.78 -14.96 15.89
N ARG A 569 -12.54 -16.02 15.64
CA ARG A 569 -12.87 -16.43 14.27
C ARG A 569 -13.70 -15.34 13.57
N VAL A 570 -13.20 -14.83 12.45
CA VAL A 570 -13.97 -13.94 11.58
C VAL A 570 -14.92 -14.80 10.73
N PRO A 571 -16.25 -14.62 10.85
CA PRO A 571 -17.21 -15.39 10.07
C PRO A 571 -17.07 -15.12 8.56
N GLY A 572 -17.39 -16.13 7.75
CA GLY A 572 -17.53 -15.91 6.31
C GLY A 572 -18.78 -15.09 6.01
N TYR A 573 -18.79 -14.44 4.85
CA TYR A 573 -19.91 -13.60 4.43
C TYR A 573 -20.14 -13.69 2.91
N GLY A 574 -21.36 -13.36 2.52
CA GLY A 574 -21.75 -13.09 1.14
C GLY A 574 -22.45 -11.73 1.11
N VAL A 575 -22.02 -10.85 0.20
CA VAL A 575 -22.65 -9.54 -0.04
C VAL A 575 -23.01 -9.44 -1.51
N VAL A 576 -24.09 -8.73 -1.80
CA VAL A 576 -24.57 -8.49 -3.16
C VAL A 576 -24.64 -6.99 -3.39
N ASP A 577 -24.03 -6.52 -4.46
CA ASP A 577 -23.98 -5.12 -4.86
C ASP A 577 -24.67 -4.96 -6.21
N LEU A 578 -25.46 -3.89 -6.36
CA LEU A 578 -26.10 -3.50 -7.60
C LEU A 578 -25.51 -2.18 -8.07
N SER A 579 -25.00 -2.10 -9.29
CA SER A 579 -24.52 -0.86 -9.89
C SER A 579 -25.20 -0.62 -11.22
N ALA A 580 -25.48 0.64 -11.57
CA ALA A 580 -26.06 1.02 -12.85
C ALA A 580 -25.51 2.35 -13.34
N TRP A 581 -25.62 2.55 -14.66
CA TRP A 581 -25.29 3.81 -15.32
C TRP A 581 -26.24 4.08 -16.48
N MET A 582 -26.43 5.35 -16.81
CA MET A 582 -27.29 5.78 -17.92
C MET A 582 -26.77 7.09 -18.52
N LYS A 583 -26.67 7.17 -19.85
CA LYS A 583 -26.45 8.41 -20.59
C LYS A 583 -27.79 9.09 -20.82
N VAL A 584 -28.00 10.23 -20.17
CA VAL A 584 -29.22 11.05 -20.32
C VAL A 584 -29.13 11.92 -21.56
N SER A 585 -27.92 12.35 -21.92
CA SER A 585 -27.60 13.03 -23.17
C SER A 585 -26.21 12.61 -23.65
N LYS A 586 -25.71 13.22 -24.74
CA LYS A 586 -24.32 12.99 -25.19
C LYS A 586 -23.29 13.47 -24.17
N GLN A 587 -23.63 14.49 -23.38
CA GLN A 587 -22.76 15.13 -22.40
C GLN A 587 -23.00 14.66 -20.97
N VAL A 588 -24.17 14.11 -20.65
CA VAL A 588 -24.56 13.80 -19.26
C VAL A 588 -24.69 12.30 -19.04
N LYS A 589 -23.89 11.77 -18.12
CA LYS A 589 -23.96 10.38 -17.62
C LYS A 589 -24.29 10.38 -16.14
N LEU A 590 -25.33 9.63 -15.78
CA LEU A 590 -25.66 9.30 -14.40
C LEU A 590 -25.08 7.93 -14.07
N ASN A 591 -24.56 7.77 -12.86
CA ASN A 591 -24.13 6.50 -12.32
C ASN A 591 -24.62 6.35 -10.87
N GLY A 592 -24.72 5.12 -10.40
CA GLY A 592 -25.10 4.87 -9.03
C GLY A 592 -25.10 3.40 -8.69
N GLY A 593 -25.18 3.11 -7.40
CA GLY A 593 -25.23 1.74 -6.91
C GLY A 593 -25.80 1.63 -5.51
N ILE A 594 -26.29 0.44 -5.20
CA ILE A 594 -26.69 0.00 -3.87
C ILE A 594 -25.72 -1.12 -3.47
N TYR A 595 -24.89 -0.84 -2.48
CA TYR A 595 -23.92 -1.77 -1.95
C TYR A 595 -24.46 -2.45 -0.70
N ASN A 596 -24.07 -3.70 -0.50
CA ASN A 596 -24.60 -4.57 0.53
C ASN A 596 -26.14 -4.60 0.49
N LEU A 597 -26.69 -4.91 -0.69
CA LEU A 597 -28.13 -4.91 -0.99
C LEU A 597 -28.92 -5.74 0.01
N THR A 598 -28.38 -6.84 0.54
CA THR A 598 -29.05 -7.70 1.53
C THR A 598 -28.92 -7.20 2.97
N ASP A 599 -28.31 -6.03 3.21
CA ASP A 599 -28.01 -5.45 4.52
C ASP A 599 -27.30 -6.43 5.46
N ARG A 600 -26.34 -7.17 4.91
CA ARG A 600 -25.61 -8.20 5.66
C ARG A 600 -24.69 -7.53 6.68
N LYS A 601 -24.79 -7.94 7.94
CA LYS A 601 -23.77 -7.67 8.95
C LYS A 601 -22.56 -8.57 8.74
N TYR A 602 -21.38 -7.98 8.55
CA TYR A 602 -20.14 -8.73 8.36
C TYR A 602 -18.91 -7.97 8.86
N TRP A 603 -17.78 -8.65 8.90
CA TRP A 603 -16.47 -8.11 9.25
C TRP A 603 -15.50 -8.40 8.13
N ASP A 604 -14.69 -7.42 7.76
CA ASP A 604 -13.54 -7.68 6.91
C ASP A 604 -12.45 -8.41 7.72
N TYR A 605 -11.95 -9.52 7.18
CA TYR A 605 -10.95 -10.33 7.86
C TYR A 605 -9.65 -9.56 8.05
N LEU A 606 -9.14 -8.87 7.03
CA LEU A 606 -7.86 -8.17 7.14
C LEU A 606 -7.94 -7.06 8.19
N SER A 607 -9.08 -6.42 8.34
CA SER A 607 -9.29 -5.37 9.35
C SER A 607 -9.55 -5.90 10.76
N SER A 608 -9.99 -7.16 10.91
CA SER A 608 -10.46 -7.73 12.19
C SER A 608 -9.66 -8.93 12.72
N ARG A 609 -8.69 -9.44 11.94
CA ARG A 609 -8.00 -10.73 12.17
C ARG A 609 -7.26 -10.87 13.50
N THR A 610 -6.81 -9.77 14.10
CA THR A 610 -6.06 -9.75 15.37
C THR A 610 -6.94 -9.38 16.57
N LEU A 611 -8.26 -9.23 16.38
CA LEU A 611 -9.17 -8.91 17.47
C LEU A 611 -9.50 -10.18 18.29
N SER A 612 -9.27 -10.12 19.60
CA SER A 612 -9.70 -11.18 20.53
C SER A 612 -11.11 -10.90 21.08
N GLY A 613 -11.67 -11.83 21.86
CA GLY A 613 -12.96 -11.66 22.53
C GLY A 613 -12.87 -11.57 24.05
N GLN A 614 -11.65 -11.43 24.60
CA GLN A 614 -11.40 -11.68 26.02
C GLN A 614 -11.57 -10.45 26.92
N THR A 615 -11.43 -9.24 26.39
CA THR A 615 -11.51 -7.98 27.16
C THR A 615 -12.64 -7.09 26.66
N ALA A 616 -13.11 -6.18 27.53
CA ALA A 616 -14.15 -5.20 27.17
C ALA A 616 -13.73 -4.33 25.97
N ARG A 617 -12.47 -3.87 25.96
CA ARG A 617 -11.86 -3.17 24.83
C ARG A 617 -11.94 -3.98 23.54
N ASN A 618 -11.56 -5.25 23.56
CA ASN A 618 -11.55 -6.07 22.35
C ASN A 618 -12.98 -6.34 21.84
N MET A 619 -13.97 -6.46 22.74
CA MET A 619 -15.37 -6.53 22.35
C MET A 619 -15.86 -5.23 21.71
N ASN A 620 -15.43 -4.07 22.23
CA ASN A 620 -15.70 -2.75 21.67
C ASN A 620 -15.09 -2.61 20.25
N ASP A 621 -13.81 -2.94 20.09
CA ASP A 621 -13.11 -2.91 18.80
C ASP A 621 -13.78 -3.83 17.78
N ARG A 622 -14.26 -5.01 18.19
CA ARG A 622 -15.05 -5.90 17.31
C ARG A 622 -16.40 -5.31 16.92
N ALA A 623 -17.08 -4.59 17.81
CA ALA A 623 -18.33 -3.92 17.48
C ALA A 623 -18.10 -2.78 16.48
N LEU A 624 -16.99 -2.05 16.60
CA LEU A 624 -16.60 -0.98 15.67
C LEU A 624 -16.20 -1.52 14.30
N ALA A 625 -15.51 -2.66 14.25
CA ALA A 625 -15.01 -3.28 13.02
C ALA A 625 -16.10 -3.88 12.11
N VAL A 626 -17.38 -3.78 12.49
CA VAL A 626 -18.50 -4.19 11.63
C VAL A 626 -18.54 -3.29 10.39
N MET A 627 -18.62 -3.89 9.21
CA MET A 627 -18.65 -3.14 7.95
C MET A 627 -20.00 -2.40 7.76
N PRO A 628 -20.06 -1.39 6.86
CA PRO A 628 -21.31 -0.70 6.55
C PRO A 628 -22.43 -1.65 6.13
N GLY A 629 -23.66 -1.30 6.54
CA GLY A 629 -24.87 -1.96 6.06
C GLY A 629 -25.19 -1.57 4.62
N ARG A 630 -26.46 -1.69 4.24
CA ARG A 630 -26.92 -1.20 2.95
C ARG A 630 -26.62 0.29 2.80
N ASN A 631 -25.93 0.65 1.72
CA ASN A 631 -25.61 2.03 1.40
C ASN A 631 -25.72 2.25 -0.10
N PHE A 632 -25.90 3.50 -0.50
CA PHE A 632 -26.00 3.94 -1.89
C PHE A 632 -24.92 4.95 -2.23
N GLN A 633 -24.47 4.90 -3.48
CA GLN A 633 -23.69 5.96 -4.12
C GLN A 633 -24.43 6.43 -5.36
N LEU A 634 -24.37 7.72 -5.63
CA LEU A 634 -24.99 8.35 -6.80
C LEU A 634 -24.01 9.37 -7.35
N GLY A 635 -23.88 9.45 -8.67
CA GLY A 635 -23.02 10.43 -9.31
C GLY A 635 -23.54 10.90 -10.66
N VAL A 636 -23.07 12.09 -11.04
CA VAL A 636 -23.33 12.73 -12.32
C VAL A 636 -22.02 13.20 -12.91
N ASN A 637 -21.78 12.81 -14.16
CA ASN A 637 -20.67 13.27 -14.97
C ASN A 637 -21.23 14.10 -16.12
N VAL A 638 -20.70 15.31 -16.29
CA VAL A 638 -21.01 16.21 -17.40
C VAL A 638 -19.73 16.49 -18.16
N GLU A 639 -19.68 16.11 -19.43
CA GLU A 639 -18.46 16.16 -20.26
C GLU A 639 -18.74 16.88 -21.59
N PHE A 640 -17.80 17.74 -22.01
CA PHE A 640 -17.83 18.51 -23.25
C PHE A 640 -16.63 18.22 -24.16
#